data_AF-F6HW74-F1
#
_entry.id   AF-F6HW74-F1
#
_cell.length_a   1.000
_cell.length_b   1.000
_cell.length_c   1.000
_cell.angle_alpha   90.00
_cell.angle_beta   90.00
_cell.angle_gamma   90.00
#
_symmetry.space_group_name_H-M   'P 1'
#
loop_
_entity.id
_entity.type
_entity.pdbx_description
1 polymer ?
#
loop_
_entity_poly.entity_id
_entity_poly.type
_entity_poly.pdbx_seq_one_letter_code
_entity_poly.pdbx_strand_id
1 'polypeptide(L)'
;MEVHQTAKSPTSDPAVIELELGLVDIFLSLCRFEWQAGYQELATALFQAEIEYGLLCPCLFLSEQSKQRLFEHFWNGDGARVGEEGALGWSTWLEKEEENRQQVMKEETADENDKGGWTGWSEPLSKQKEINLEKTSINLENVADNDVDVDVEDLEDKLETKDTEQEEDTEALMKMLGIDVNAEANNEVKDTSIWTRWSEEESSRDCNQWMPFHTKSVGPSHMDESPDKQLDEQLLGVILFEDVSEYLFSLSSGEARISLLFHFIDFFGGKIPEWMCTNNSSWTEKILSLEAVPDFLSEKLRRVNDVLTKTQTSSCGFSLEVLLGNAHDASRRIDMMKFLRNAILLCLTAFPRNHILEEAVLVAEDMFLTKMNSCSCSVTPCRGLAKGLLKNDRQDLLLCGVYARREAIFGNIDHARRVFDMALSSIESLPADLQLNAPLIYFWYAETELSNSSGNSSESLKRAIHILSCLGSGVSYNPFKCQPSSPQLLRAHQGFKERIRMLRTTWARGIINDSSTALICSAALFEELTTGWVAAVEVLDHAFSMVLPEKRSQSHQLEFLFNYYLRILQKHHKQTRLSKFLESISLGLQIYPSSPELFTALVEISHLYTVPTKLRSILDDFSNKKPSVMVWLFAVSYELIRGGSQHRIHGLFERALSNDRLRHSVLLWRCYIAYEIDIASNPSAARRVFFRAIHACPWSKKLWLDGFLKLKSVLSAKEMSDLQEVMRDKELNVRTDIYEILLQDDVGP
;
A
#
# COMPACT_ATOMS: atom_id res chain seq x y z
N MET A 1 -33.26 -6.74 -18.49
CA MET A 1 -34.31 -7.56 -17.85
C MET A 1 -33.72 -8.04 -16.54
N GLU A 2 -34.26 -7.60 -15.40
CA GLU A 2 -33.59 -7.76 -14.10
C GLU A 2 -33.58 -9.22 -13.64
N VAL A 3 -32.38 -9.79 -13.45
CA VAL A 3 -32.18 -11.08 -12.81
C VAL A 3 -31.45 -10.83 -11.50
N HIS A 4 -32.18 -10.86 -10.38
CA HIS A 4 -31.55 -10.80 -9.07
C HIS A 4 -30.61 -12.00 -8.86
N GLN A 5 -29.31 -11.74 -8.73
CA GLN A 5 -28.36 -12.74 -8.25
C GLN A 5 -28.51 -12.93 -6.72
N THR A 6 -29.64 -13.49 -6.31
CA THR A 6 -29.86 -14.04 -4.95
C THR A 6 -29.66 -15.57 -4.92
N ALA A 7 -29.00 -16.11 -5.95
CA ALA A 7 -28.33 -17.40 -5.85
C ALA A 7 -27.11 -17.24 -4.96
N LYS A 8 -27.10 -17.89 -3.78
CA LYS A 8 -25.88 -18.04 -2.99
C LYS A 8 -24.83 -18.71 -3.87
N SER A 9 -23.62 -18.16 -3.91
CA SER A 9 -22.47 -18.89 -4.46
C SER A 9 -22.39 -20.28 -3.79
N PRO A 10 -22.08 -21.35 -4.55
CA PRO A 10 -21.69 -22.59 -3.91
C PRO A 10 -20.47 -22.28 -3.03
N THR A 11 -20.50 -22.67 -1.76
CA THR A 11 -19.39 -22.45 -0.86
C THR A 11 -18.18 -23.20 -1.39
N SER A 12 -17.22 -22.48 -1.97
CA SER A 12 -15.99 -23.05 -2.54
C SER A 12 -15.28 -23.91 -1.49
N ASP A 13 -14.63 -24.97 -1.94
CA ASP A 13 -13.80 -25.80 -1.07
C ASP A 13 -12.75 -24.90 -0.38
N PRO A 14 -12.62 -24.92 0.96
CA PRO A 14 -11.60 -24.14 1.65
C PRO A 14 -10.19 -24.31 1.08
N ALA A 15 -9.85 -25.49 0.53
CA ALA A 15 -8.57 -25.71 -0.13
C ALA A 15 -8.44 -24.93 -1.46
N VAL A 16 -9.53 -24.72 -2.20
CA VAL A 16 -9.54 -23.86 -3.40
C VAL A 16 -9.41 -22.39 -3.01
N ILE A 17 -10.05 -21.96 -1.93
CA ILE A 17 -9.90 -20.59 -1.41
C ILE A 17 -8.45 -20.33 -0.98
N GLU A 18 -7.82 -21.28 -0.28
CA GLU A 18 -6.41 -21.19 0.14
C GLU A 18 -5.44 -21.15 -1.06
N LEU A 19 -5.69 -21.95 -2.11
CA LEU A 19 -4.92 -21.91 -3.37
C LEU A 19 -5.10 -20.58 -4.12
N GLU A 20 -6.33 -20.08 -4.24
CA GLU A 20 -6.61 -18.80 -4.91
C GLU A 20 -6.00 -17.60 -4.17
N LEU A 21 -6.02 -17.61 -2.83
CA LEU A 21 -5.29 -16.61 -2.03
C LEU A 21 -3.77 -16.71 -2.25
N GLY A 22 -3.22 -17.92 -2.39
CA GLY A 22 -1.82 -18.13 -2.74
C GLY A 22 -1.45 -17.60 -4.14
N LEU A 23 -2.34 -17.73 -5.13
CA LEU A 23 -2.16 -17.13 -6.46
C LEU A 23 -2.12 -15.60 -6.38
N VAL A 24 -3.01 -14.99 -5.59
CA VAL A 24 -3.01 -13.54 -5.34
C VAL A 24 -1.71 -13.10 -4.66
N ASP A 25 -1.23 -13.81 -3.62
CA ASP A 25 0.05 -13.51 -2.95
C ASP A 25 1.26 -13.58 -3.93
N ILE A 26 1.27 -14.53 -4.86
CA ILE A 26 2.32 -14.65 -5.89
C ILE A 26 2.24 -13.52 -6.91
N PHE A 27 1.05 -13.23 -7.46
CA PHE A 27 0.82 -12.14 -8.41
C PHE A 27 1.23 -10.77 -7.84
N LEU A 28 0.95 -10.54 -6.56
CA LEU A 28 1.37 -9.31 -5.86
C LEU A 28 2.87 -9.24 -5.64
N SER A 29 3.56 -10.38 -5.54
CA SER A 29 5.01 -10.43 -5.45
C SER A 29 5.66 -10.09 -6.80
N LEU A 30 5.06 -10.54 -7.92
CA LEU A 30 5.43 -10.11 -9.28
C LEU A 30 5.22 -8.60 -9.45
N CYS A 31 4.02 -8.06 -9.23
CA CYS A 31 3.76 -6.63 -9.42
C CYS A 31 4.64 -5.73 -8.53
N ARG A 32 5.09 -6.23 -7.36
CA ARG A 32 6.09 -5.53 -6.53
C ARG A 32 7.50 -5.63 -7.09
N PHE A 33 7.90 -6.78 -7.63
CA PHE A 33 9.20 -6.96 -8.28
C PHE A 33 9.34 -6.01 -9.48
N GLU A 34 8.36 -6.02 -10.40
CA GLU A 34 8.34 -5.11 -11.56
C GLU A 34 8.43 -3.64 -11.13
N TRP A 35 7.60 -3.25 -10.16
CA TRP A 35 7.60 -1.89 -9.61
C TRP A 35 8.94 -1.47 -9.00
N GLN A 36 9.65 -2.41 -8.35
CA GLN A 36 10.96 -2.15 -7.72
C GLN A 36 12.11 -2.15 -8.73
N ALA A 37 12.04 -2.99 -9.78
CA ALA A 37 12.96 -2.96 -10.91
C ALA A 37 12.80 -1.69 -11.76
N GLY A 38 11.62 -1.06 -11.69
CA GLY A 38 11.30 0.23 -12.29
C GLY A 38 10.20 0.17 -13.35
N TYR A 39 9.67 -1.02 -13.67
CA TYR A 39 8.57 -1.24 -14.61
C TYR A 39 7.19 -0.92 -13.97
N GLN A 40 7.02 0.33 -13.54
CA GLN A 40 5.85 0.79 -12.78
C GLN A 40 4.57 0.79 -13.64
N GLU A 41 4.68 1.13 -14.93
CA GLU A 41 3.63 0.97 -15.93
C GLU A 41 3.23 -0.51 -16.10
N LEU A 42 4.17 -1.46 -16.23
CA LEU A 42 3.84 -2.88 -16.37
C LEU A 42 3.14 -3.41 -15.12
N ALA A 43 3.66 -3.10 -13.92
CA ALA A 43 3.01 -3.44 -12.66
C ALA A 43 1.57 -2.89 -12.57
N THR A 44 1.35 -1.66 -13.04
CA THR A 44 0.01 -1.03 -13.08
C THR A 44 -0.88 -1.68 -14.14
N ALA A 45 -0.36 -2.01 -15.32
CA ALA A 45 -1.06 -2.73 -16.38
C ALA A 45 -1.50 -4.12 -15.93
N LEU A 46 -0.63 -4.89 -15.26
CA LEU A 46 -0.96 -6.19 -14.68
C LEU A 46 -2.15 -6.09 -13.72
N PHE A 47 -2.17 -5.08 -12.83
CA PHE A 47 -3.32 -4.83 -11.95
C PHE A 47 -4.59 -4.44 -12.71
N GLN A 48 -4.50 -3.56 -13.71
CA GLN A 48 -5.66 -3.23 -14.56
C GLN A 48 -6.20 -4.48 -15.26
N ALA A 49 -5.30 -5.29 -15.83
CA ALA A 49 -5.63 -6.48 -16.61
C ALA A 49 -6.31 -7.55 -15.76
N GLU A 50 -5.75 -7.92 -14.61
CA GLU A 50 -6.31 -8.96 -13.74
C GLU A 50 -7.59 -8.49 -13.02
N ILE A 51 -7.76 -7.19 -12.72
CA ILE A 51 -9.03 -6.67 -12.19
C ILE A 51 -10.12 -6.72 -13.27
N GLU A 52 -9.84 -6.29 -14.50
CA GLU A 52 -10.81 -6.37 -15.61
C GLU A 52 -11.17 -7.83 -15.95
N TYR A 53 -10.16 -8.69 -16.07
CA TYR A 53 -10.30 -10.10 -16.46
C TYR A 53 -10.89 -10.98 -15.35
N GLY A 54 -10.51 -10.76 -14.09
CA GLY A 54 -10.95 -11.56 -12.95
C GLY A 54 -12.26 -11.10 -12.31
N LEU A 55 -12.54 -9.78 -12.31
CA LEU A 55 -13.63 -9.18 -11.53
C LEU A 55 -14.72 -8.50 -12.38
N LEU A 56 -14.36 -7.89 -13.51
CA LEU A 56 -15.28 -7.11 -14.35
C LEU A 56 -15.63 -7.81 -15.68
N CYS A 57 -15.36 -9.11 -15.76
CA CYS A 57 -15.57 -9.91 -16.97
C CYS A 57 -17.05 -10.10 -17.34
N PRO A 58 -17.39 -10.16 -18.64
CA PRO A 58 -18.73 -10.53 -19.11
C PRO A 58 -19.26 -11.82 -18.49
N CYS A 59 -20.54 -11.83 -18.11
CA CYS A 59 -21.24 -13.02 -17.58
C CYS A 59 -21.57 -14.07 -18.66
N LEU A 60 -20.57 -14.47 -19.43
CA LEU A 60 -20.65 -15.41 -20.54
C LEU A 60 -20.01 -16.76 -20.18
N PHE A 61 -20.68 -17.87 -20.48
CA PHE A 61 -20.12 -19.22 -20.29
C PHE A 61 -19.11 -19.54 -21.40
N LEU A 62 -17.89 -19.03 -21.23
CA LEU A 62 -16.75 -19.20 -22.13
C LEU A 62 -15.80 -20.29 -21.64
N SER A 63 -14.92 -20.78 -22.53
CA SER A 63 -13.66 -21.41 -22.13
C SER A 63 -12.59 -20.33 -21.92
N GLU A 64 -11.56 -20.60 -21.11
CA GLU A 64 -10.49 -19.63 -20.85
C GLU A 64 -9.83 -19.09 -22.14
N GLN A 65 -9.64 -19.94 -23.17
CA GLN A 65 -9.12 -19.52 -24.48
C GLN A 65 -10.05 -18.54 -25.22
N SER A 66 -11.38 -18.70 -25.09
CA SER A 66 -12.35 -17.76 -25.64
C SER A 66 -12.46 -16.50 -24.80
N LYS A 67 -12.30 -16.62 -23.47
CA LYS A 67 -12.22 -15.49 -22.53
C LYS A 67 -11.01 -14.61 -22.84
N GLN A 68 -9.82 -15.21 -23.02
CA GLN A 68 -8.58 -14.52 -23.39
C GLN A 68 -8.72 -13.77 -24.72
N ARG A 69 -9.23 -14.39 -25.79
CA ARG A 69 -9.41 -13.71 -27.10
C ARG A 69 -10.41 -12.56 -27.09
N LEU A 70 -11.47 -12.64 -26.28
CA LEU A 70 -12.40 -11.52 -26.10
C LEU A 70 -11.82 -10.43 -25.17
N PHE A 71 -10.84 -10.76 -24.34
CA PHE A 71 -10.13 -9.81 -23.49
C PHE A 71 -9.01 -9.10 -24.26
N GLU A 72 -8.26 -9.81 -25.10
CA GLU A 72 -7.31 -9.30 -26.10
C GLU A 72 -7.96 -8.19 -26.96
N HIS A 73 -9.18 -8.43 -27.45
CA HIS A 73 -9.93 -7.43 -28.22
C HIS A 73 -10.28 -6.17 -27.43
N PHE A 74 -10.57 -6.29 -26.12
CA PHE A 74 -10.80 -5.16 -25.22
C PHE A 74 -9.50 -4.42 -24.90
N TRP A 75 -8.43 -5.15 -24.58
CA TRP A 75 -7.12 -4.61 -24.21
C TRP A 75 -6.48 -3.80 -25.34
N ASN A 76 -6.64 -4.27 -26.58
CA ASN A 76 -6.17 -3.62 -27.80
C ASN A 76 -7.20 -2.61 -28.38
N GLY A 77 -8.35 -2.45 -27.72
CA GLY A 77 -9.38 -1.46 -28.05
C GLY A 77 -9.15 -0.10 -27.36
N ASP A 78 -9.83 0.94 -27.83
CA ASP A 78 -9.74 2.30 -27.26
C ASP A 78 -10.60 2.49 -25.98
N GLY A 79 -10.72 1.43 -25.18
CA GLY A 79 -11.51 1.38 -23.97
C GLY A 79 -10.73 1.84 -22.74
N ALA A 80 -11.23 2.86 -22.04
CA ALA A 80 -10.65 3.29 -20.76
C ALA A 80 -10.72 2.15 -19.72
N ARG A 81 -9.55 1.74 -19.22
CA ARG A 81 -9.32 0.59 -18.33
C ARG A 81 -9.53 1.00 -16.86
N VAL A 82 -9.68 0.03 -15.94
CA VAL A 82 -9.74 0.24 -14.48
C VAL A 82 -8.83 1.40 -13.99
N GLY A 83 -9.44 2.34 -13.27
CA GLY A 83 -8.75 3.51 -12.70
C GLY A 83 -8.65 4.73 -13.62
N GLU A 84 -8.78 4.55 -14.93
CA GLU A 84 -8.77 5.65 -15.90
C GLU A 84 -10.07 6.48 -15.85
N GLU A 85 -10.06 7.65 -16.48
CA GLU A 85 -11.21 8.56 -16.44
C GLU A 85 -12.25 8.18 -17.50
N GLY A 86 -13.46 7.83 -17.06
CA GLY A 86 -14.53 7.33 -17.93
C GLY A 86 -14.58 5.80 -18.08
N ALA A 87 -13.71 5.06 -17.38
CA ALA A 87 -13.68 3.60 -17.39
C ALA A 87 -15.04 2.97 -17.02
N LEU A 88 -15.43 1.93 -17.75
CA LEU A 88 -16.75 1.28 -17.64
C LEU A 88 -16.68 -0.18 -17.16
N GLY A 89 -15.49 -0.77 -17.16
CA GLY A 89 -15.28 -2.21 -16.97
C GLY A 89 -15.56 -3.01 -18.24
N TRP A 90 -14.80 -4.08 -18.45
CA TRP A 90 -14.82 -4.91 -19.66
C TRP A 90 -16.22 -5.39 -20.06
N SER A 91 -17.04 -5.88 -19.11
CA SER A 91 -18.43 -6.29 -19.40
C SER A 91 -19.27 -5.16 -20.00
N THR A 92 -19.28 -3.99 -19.37
CA THR A 92 -20.08 -2.83 -19.80
C THR A 92 -19.57 -2.23 -21.11
N TRP A 93 -18.27 -2.32 -21.36
CA TRP A 93 -17.65 -1.91 -22.63
C TRP A 93 -18.09 -2.85 -23.77
N LEU A 94 -18.03 -4.16 -23.56
CA LEU A 94 -18.39 -5.16 -24.57
C LEU A 94 -19.88 -5.12 -24.93
N GLU A 95 -20.75 -4.86 -23.94
CA GLU A 95 -22.18 -4.62 -24.17
C GLU A 95 -22.40 -3.41 -25.10
N LYS A 96 -21.71 -2.29 -24.85
CA LYS A 96 -21.82 -1.08 -25.67
C LYS A 96 -21.24 -1.25 -27.07
N GLU A 97 -20.14 -1.97 -27.23
CA GLU A 97 -19.58 -2.22 -28.56
C GLU A 97 -20.47 -3.09 -29.42
N GLU A 98 -21.13 -4.11 -28.87
CA GLU A 98 -22.14 -4.87 -29.62
C GLU A 98 -23.44 -4.06 -29.85
N GLU A 99 -23.84 -3.15 -28.94
CA GLU A 99 -24.92 -2.18 -29.20
C GLU A 99 -24.56 -1.24 -30.37
N ASN A 100 -23.36 -0.66 -30.37
CA ASN A 100 -22.82 0.19 -31.43
C ASN A 100 -22.80 -0.58 -32.77
N ARG A 101 -22.23 -1.79 -32.78
CA ARG A 101 -22.12 -2.65 -33.96
C ARG A 101 -23.50 -3.03 -34.51
N GLN A 102 -24.46 -3.33 -33.63
CA GLN A 102 -25.85 -3.56 -34.04
C GLN A 102 -26.58 -2.31 -34.51
N GLN A 103 -26.19 -1.10 -34.07
CA GLN A 103 -26.73 0.14 -34.61
C GLN A 103 -26.20 0.38 -36.02
N VAL A 104 -24.88 0.27 -36.24
CA VAL A 104 -24.26 0.40 -37.58
C VAL A 104 -24.90 -0.60 -38.56
N MET A 105 -25.06 -1.87 -38.19
CA MET A 105 -25.72 -2.86 -39.05
C MET A 105 -27.20 -2.53 -39.36
N LYS A 106 -27.92 -1.82 -38.49
CA LYS A 106 -29.30 -1.34 -38.74
C LYS A 106 -29.32 -0.12 -39.66
N GLU A 107 -28.31 0.73 -39.59
CA GLU A 107 -28.15 1.90 -40.46
C GLU A 107 -27.73 1.48 -41.88
N GLU A 108 -26.78 0.54 -42.01
CA GLU A 108 -26.38 -0.06 -43.29
C GLU A 108 -27.56 -0.79 -43.98
N THR A 109 -28.32 -1.60 -43.25
CA THR A 109 -29.49 -2.31 -43.80
C THR A 109 -30.72 -1.40 -44.04
N ALA A 110 -30.73 -0.17 -43.50
CA ALA A 110 -31.66 0.86 -43.92
C ALA A 110 -31.24 1.48 -45.26
N ASP A 111 -29.95 1.78 -45.44
CA ASP A 111 -29.42 2.41 -46.67
C ASP A 111 -29.41 1.44 -47.88
N GLU A 112 -29.31 0.12 -47.66
CA GLU A 112 -29.54 -0.89 -48.71
C GLU A 112 -30.98 -0.89 -49.25
N ASN A 113 -32.00 -0.62 -48.42
CA ASN A 113 -33.40 -0.62 -48.85
C ASN A 113 -33.73 0.53 -49.82
N ASP A 114 -33.02 1.66 -49.74
CA ASP A 114 -33.19 2.81 -50.65
C ASP A 114 -32.26 2.76 -51.90
N LYS A 115 -31.41 1.73 -52.04
CA LYS A 115 -30.45 1.60 -53.16
C LYS A 115 -30.55 0.28 -53.94
N GLY A 116 -31.78 -0.08 -54.34
CA GLY A 116 -32.01 -1.07 -55.39
C GLY A 116 -31.51 -0.62 -56.77
N GLY A 117 -30.20 -0.66 -57.02
CA GLY A 117 -29.57 -0.18 -58.26
C GLY A 117 -28.30 -0.92 -58.67
N TRP A 118 -28.38 -1.70 -59.76
CA TRP A 118 -27.26 -2.47 -60.33
C TRP A 118 -26.16 -1.62 -61.00
N THR A 119 -24.91 -1.76 -60.54
CA THR A 119 -23.67 -1.87 -61.35
C THR A 119 -22.62 -2.67 -60.55
N GLY A 120 -21.59 -3.29 -61.14
CA GLY A 120 -21.32 -3.48 -62.58
C GLY A 120 -19.83 -3.45 -62.97
N TRP A 121 -19.01 -4.38 -62.46
CA TRP A 121 -17.63 -4.73 -62.88
C TRP A 121 -16.56 -3.62 -62.99
N SER A 122 -15.43 -3.79 -62.28
CA SER A 122 -14.08 -3.48 -62.79
C SER A 122 -13.01 -4.29 -62.02
N GLU A 123 -11.93 -4.69 -62.71
CA GLU A 123 -10.77 -5.42 -62.15
C GLU A 123 -9.61 -4.48 -61.76
N PRO A 124 -8.65 -4.92 -60.91
CA PRO A 124 -7.52 -4.09 -60.49
C PRO A 124 -6.50 -3.85 -61.62
N LEU A 125 -6.06 -2.59 -61.78
CA LEU A 125 -5.04 -2.21 -62.76
C LEU A 125 -3.65 -2.07 -62.15
N SER A 126 -2.79 -3.02 -62.47
CA SER A 126 -1.35 -2.94 -62.25
C SER A 126 -0.65 -2.00 -63.24
N LYS A 127 0.53 -1.49 -62.86
CA LYS A 127 1.64 -1.25 -63.81
C LYS A 127 2.99 -1.07 -63.12
N GLN A 128 3.91 -1.98 -63.43
CA GLN A 128 5.33 -1.86 -63.11
C GLN A 128 6.01 -0.81 -64.03
N LYS A 129 7.21 -0.38 -63.64
CA LYS A 129 8.35 -0.30 -64.58
C LYS A 129 9.69 -0.39 -63.87
N GLU A 130 10.46 -1.43 -64.20
CA GLU A 130 11.85 -1.65 -63.81
C GLU A 130 12.81 -1.05 -64.87
N ILE A 131 14.08 -1.52 -64.86
CA ILE A 131 15.17 -1.37 -65.86
C ILE A 131 16.15 -0.20 -65.58
N ASN A 132 17.48 -0.38 -65.47
CA ASN A 132 18.34 -1.57 -65.22
C ASN A 132 19.82 -1.14 -65.02
N LEU A 133 20.60 -1.94 -64.27
CA LEU A 133 22.09 -2.08 -64.34
C LEU A 133 22.93 -0.79 -64.05
N GLU A 134 24.25 -0.83 -63.76
CA GLU A 134 25.25 -1.92 -63.85
C GLU A 134 26.31 -1.91 -62.70
N LYS A 135 27.32 -2.78 -62.79
CA LYS A 135 28.36 -3.15 -61.80
C LYS A 135 29.44 -2.06 -61.60
N THR A 136 30.33 -2.16 -60.59
CA THR A 136 31.67 -2.82 -60.69
C THR A 136 32.37 -2.91 -59.31
N SER A 137 33.34 -3.82 -59.16
CA SER A 137 34.01 -4.28 -57.91
C SER A 137 35.48 -3.85 -57.72
N ILE A 138 35.96 -3.71 -56.47
CA ILE A 138 37.34 -3.91 -55.91
C ILE A 138 37.32 -3.52 -54.40
N ASN A 139 37.95 -4.12 -53.37
CA ASN A 139 38.75 -5.34 -53.08
C ASN A 139 40.24 -5.12 -52.62
N LEU A 140 40.76 -6.04 -51.77
CA LEU A 140 42.06 -6.06 -51.03
C LEU A 140 42.15 -5.10 -49.80
N GLU A 141 42.62 -5.45 -48.57
CA GLU A 141 43.81 -6.19 -48.04
C GLU A 141 45.05 -5.28 -47.79
N ASN A 142 45.91 -5.39 -46.75
CA ASN A 142 46.09 -6.20 -45.50
C ASN A 142 47.18 -5.49 -44.59
N VAL A 143 47.69 -5.82 -43.37
CA VAL A 143 47.59 -6.87 -42.30
C VAL A 143 48.37 -6.40 -41.02
N ALA A 144 48.26 -7.08 -39.85
CA ALA A 144 49.24 -7.19 -38.71
C ALA A 144 49.45 -5.99 -37.72
N ASP A 145 50.01 -6.12 -36.49
CA ASP A 145 50.01 -7.16 -35.39
C ASP A 145 50.82 -6.63 -34.14
N ASN A 146 50.85 -7.37 -32.99
CA ASN A 146 51.85 -7.30 -31.86
C ASN A 146 51.92 -6.04 -30.91
N ASP A 147 52.45 -6.05 -29.66
CA ASP A 147 52.51 -7.03 -28.52
C ASP A 147 53.15 -6.42 -27.21
N VAL A 148 52.72 -6.87 -26.00
CA VAL A 148 53.51 -7.28 -24.78
C VAL A 148 54.22 -6.29 -23.78
N ASP A 149 53.78 -6.40 -22.49
CA ASP A 149 54.41 -6.41 -21.13
C ASP A 149 55.20 -5.28 -20.38
N VAL A 150 55.02 -5.29 -19.02
CA VAL A 150 55.97 -5.25 -17.86
C VAL A 150 55.65 -4.26 -16.72
N ASP A 151 55.66 -4.76 -15.47
CA ASP A 151 55.38 -4.10 -14.18
C ASP A 151 56.55 -3.31 -13.53
N VAL A 152 56.24 -2.52 -12.49
CA VAL A 152 57.13 -2.26 -11.32
C VAL A 152 56.28 -2.08 -10.03
N GLU A 153 56.56 -2.86 -8.98
CA GLU A 153 56.10 -2.62 -7.59
C GLU A 153 57.07 -1.69 -6.82
N ASP A 154 56.59 -0.99 -5.78
CA ASP A 154 57.37 -0.81 -4.54
C ASP A 154 56.49 -0.46 -3.31
N LEU A 155 57.02 -0.62 -2.10
CA LEU A 155 56.25 -0.67 -0.82
C LEU A 155 56.29 0.63 0.02
N GLU A 156 55.21 0.91 0.79
CA GLU A 156 55.21 1.55 2.14
C GLU A 156 53.76 1.66 2.70
N ASP A 157 53.44 1.71 4.01
CA ASP A 157 53.88 0.85 5.13
C ASP A 157 52.85 0.81 6.31
N LYS A 158 52.30 -0.38 6.57
CA LYS A 158 51.67 -0.89 7.82
C LYS A 158 51.13 0.11 8.88
N LEU A 159 49.94 0.67 8.65
CA LEU A 159 49.02 1.09 9.74
C LEU A 159 47.56 0.61 9.57
N GLU A 160 47.30 -0.21 8.54
CA GLU A 160 46.02 -0.18 7.81
C GLU A 160 45.14 -1.44 7.97
N THR A 161 45.65 -2.45 8.69
CA THR A 161 45.22 -3.87 8.69
C THR A 161 43.87 -4.18 9.37
N LYS A 162 42.87 -3.34 9.14
CA LYS A 162 41.47 -3.48 9.58
C LYS A 162 40.47 -2.72 8.72
N ASP A 163 40.93 -1.65 8.08
CA ASP A 163 40.17 -1.00 7.01
C ASP A 163 40.52 -1.66 5.67
N THR A 164 41.77 -2.08 5.41
CA THR A 164 42.10 -2.88 4.20
C THR A 164 41.30 -4.17 4.08
N GLU A 165 41.17 -4.95 5.16
CA GLU A 165 40.33 -6.17 5.18
C GLU A 165 38.87 -5.89 4.77
N GLN A 166 38.37 -4.68 5.02
CA GLN A 166 37.00 -4.27 4.66
C GLN A 166 36.91 -3.57 3.30
N GLU A 167 38.01 -3.00 2.80
CA GLU A 167 38.09 -2.41 1.47
C GLU A 167 38.33 -3.49 0.41
N GLU A 168 39.16 -4.50 0.71
CA GLU A 168 39.27 -5.78 -0.03
C GLU A 168 37.91 -6.48 -0.15
N ASP A 169 37.13 -6.57 0.94
CA ASP A 169 35.75 -7.10 0.91
C ASP A 169 34.84 -6.28 -0.03
N THR A 170 35.00 -4.94 -0.10
CA THR A 170 34.23 -4.13 -1.07
C THR A 170 34.75 -4.20 -2.49
N GLU A 171 36.05 -4.36 -2.71
CA GLU A 171 36.62 -4.58 -4.04
C GLU A 171 36.18 -5.94 -4.58
N ALA A 172 36.10 -6.97 -3.73
CA ALA A 172 35.50 -8.26 -4.07
C ALA A 172 34.00 -8.12 -4.43
N LEU A 173 33.22 -7.32 -3.69
CA LEU A 173 31.82 -7.02 -4.04
C LEU A 173 31.70 -6.28 -5.38
N MET A 174 32.51 -5.24 -5.61
CA MET A 174 32.54 -4.49 -6.88
C MET A 174 32.91 -5.42 -8.05
N LYS A 175 33.93 -6.25 -7.89
CA LYS A 175 34.36 -7.23 -8.89
C LYS A 175 33.33 -8.32 -9.17
N MET A 176 32.52 -8.73 -8.17
CA MET A 176 31.37 -9.62 -8.38
C MET A 176 30.19 -8.95 -9.08
N LEU A 177 30.11 -7.60 -9.06
CA LEU A 177 29.16 -6.82 -9.85
C LEU A 177 29.65 -6.53 -11.27
N GLY A 178 30.93 -6.75 -11.57
CA GLY A 178 31.57 -6.46 -12.87
C GLY A 178 32.38 -5.15 -12.89
N ILE A 179 32.40 -4.40 -11.79
CA ILE A 179 33.09 -3.11 -11.65
C ILE A 179 34.58 -3.36 -11.39
N ASP A 180 35.43 -3.11 -12.38
CA ASP A 180 36.90 -3.18 -12.23
C ASP A 180 37.48 -1.80 -11.90
N VAL A 181 37.93 -1.64 -10.65
CA VAL A 181 38.61 -0.45 -10.14
C VAL A 181 39.80 -0.05 -11.03
N ASN A 182 40.55 -1.02 -11.53
CA ASN A 182 41.88 -0.84 -12.14
C ASN A 182 41.87 -0.64 -13.66
N ALA A 183 40.73 -0.86 -14.33
CA ALA A 183 40.59 -0.62 -15.77
C ALA A 183 40.73 0.88 -16.12
N GLU A 184 41.37 1.19 -17.26
CA GLU A 184 41.56 2.56 -17.75
C GLU A 184 40.22 3.31 -17.93
N ALA A 185 40.21 4.60 -17.56
CA ALA A 185 38.97 5.36 -17.41
C ALA A 185 38.44 5.90 -18.76
N ASN A 186 37.71 5.06 -19.50
CA ASN A 186 36.89 5.45 -20.66
C ASN A 186 35.63 6.28 -20.30
N ASN A 187 35.72 7.12 -19.26
CA ASN A 187 34.61 7.89 -18.73
C ASN A 187 34.58 9.32 -19.32
N GLU A 188 33.59 9.56 -20.18
CA GLU A 188 33.33 10.88 -20.78
C GLU A 188 32.85 11.90 -19.72
N VAL A 189 32.02 11.44 -18.77
CA VAL A 189 31.46 12.26 -17.68
C VAL A 189 32.39 12.25 -16.46
N LYS A 190 32.86 13.44 -16.04
CA LYS A 190 33.86 13.59 -14.97
C LYS A 190 33.37 14.29 -13.70
N ASP A 191 32.14 14.80 -13.68
CA ASP A 191 31.55 15.48 -12.52
C ASP A 191 30.41 14.65 -11.91
N THR A 192 30.50 14.43 -10.60
CA THR A 192 29.46 13.73 -9.81
C THR A 192 28.18 14.56 -9.67
N SER A 193 28.20 15.87 -9.96
CA SER A 193 27.00 16.71 -9.99
C SER A 193 26.07 16.38 -11.17
N ILE A 194 26.61 15.95 -12.31
CA ILE A 194 25.86 15.50 -13.49
C ILE A 194 25.13 14.19 -13.14
N TRP A 195 25.86 13.22 -12.57
CA TRP A 195 25.30 11.95 -12.09
C TRP A 195 24.24 12.13 -10.98
N THR A 196 24.41 13.13 -10.10
CA THR A 196 23.38 13.49 -9.11
C THR A 196 22.09 13.93 -9.81
N ARG A 197 22.19 14.86 -10.78
CA ARG A 197 21.01 15.37 -11.53
C ARG A 197 20.37 14.33 -12.43
N TRP A 198 21.17 13.46 -13.05
CA TRP A 198 20.67 12.27 -13.75
C TRP A 198 19.80 11.41 -12.83
N SER A 199 20.26 11.14 -11.61
CA SER A 199 19.49 10.37 -10.62
C SER A 199 18.26 11.12 -10.08
N GLU A 200 18.29 12.46 -10.04
CA GLU A 200 17.12 13.29 -9.69
C GLU A 200 16.06 13.26 -10.81
N GLU A 201 16.48 13.32 -12.08
CA GLU A 201 15.59 13.24 -13.25
C GLU A 201 15.06 11.82 -13.49
N GLU A 202 15.89 10.78 -13.33
CA GLU A 202 15.43 9.38 -13.31
C GLU A 202 14.36 9.16 -12.22
N SER A 203 14.54 9.75 -11.04
CA SER A 203 13.53 9.74 -9.96
C SER A 203 12.28 10.57 -10.30
N SER A 204 12.41 11.60 -11.14
CA SER A 204 11.31 12.43 -11.65
C SER A 204 10.49 11.66 -12.69
N ARG A 205 11.14 11.05 -13.68
CA ARG A 205 10.51 10.15 -14.66
C ARG A 205 9.77 9.00 -13.96
N ASP A 206 10.39 8.34 -12.99
CA ASP A 206 9.76 7.32 -12.12
C ASP A 206 8.59 7.83 -11.27
N CYS A 207 8.47 9.13 -11.01
CA CYS A 207 7.31 9.71 -10.34
C CYS A 207 6.16 10.02 -11.31
N ASN A 208 6.45 10.26 -12.58
CA ASN A 208 5.49 10.74 -13.57
C ASN A 208 4.99 9.61 -14.49
N GLN A 209 5.88 8.73 -14.94
CA GLN A 209 5.65 7.65 -15.91
C GLN A 209 5.38 6.31 -15.21
N TRP A 210 4.31 6.25 -14.40
CA TRP A 210 3.89 5.03 -13.68
C TRP A 210 2.57 4.43 -14.22
N MET A 211 1.91 5.14 -15.15
CA MET A 211 0.68 4.72 -15.82
C MET A 211 1.00 4.27 -17.25
N PRO A 212 0.41 3.16 -17.75
CA PRO A 212 0.49 2.77 -19.16
C PRO A 212 -0.08 3.83 -20.12
N PHE A 213 0.48 3.91 -21.32
CA PHE A 213 -0.07 4.68 -22.44
C PHE A 213 -0.96 3.82 -23.35
N HIS A 214 -1.92 4.49 -24.01
CA HIS A 214 -2.76 3.89 -25.05
C HIS A 214 -2.16 4.12 -26.44
N THR A 215 -2.14 3.09 -27.29
CA THR A 215 -1.54 3.14 -28.64
C THR A 215 -2.12 4.23 -29.57
N LYS A 216 -3.31 4.77 -29.26
CA LYS A 216 -3.99 5.79 -30.08
C LYS A 216 -4.17 7.15 -29.41
N SER A 217 -3.55 7.41 -28.24
CA SER A 217 -3.49 8.78 -27.69
C SER A 217 -2.56 9.73 -28.49
N VAL A 218 -1.89 9.21 -29.51
CA VAL A 218 -1.08 9.95 -30.51
C VAL A 218 -1.97 10.78 -31.45
N GLY A 219 -2.67 11.76 -30.89
CA GLY A 219 -3.44 12.78 -31.60
C GLY A 219 -2.61 14.06 -31.86
N PRO A 220 -2.78 14.76 -32.99
CA PRO A 220 -1.89 15.84 -33.42
C PRO A 220 -2.11 17.19 -32.71
N SER A 221 -2.38 17.19 -31.40
CA SER A 221 -2.71 18.39 -30.61
C SER A 221 -1.56 18.96 -29.76
N HIS A 222 -0.37 18.33 -29.77
CA HIS A 222 0.84 18.81 -29.07
C HIS A 222 2.05 19.00 -30.00
N MET A 223 1.79 19.45 -31.24
CA MET A 223 2.83 19.75 -32.24
C MET A 223 3.41 21.17 -32.07
N ASP A 224 4.22 21.41 -31.03
CA ASP A 224 5.00 22.66 -30.87
C ASP A 224 6.41 22.48 -30.25
N GLU A 225 6.79 21.25 -29.88
CA GLU A 225 8.17 20.86 -29.53
C GLU A 225 8.61 19.62 -30.34
N SER A 226 9.90 19.28 -30.34
CA SER A 226 10.51 18.39 -31.36
C SER A 226 9.90 16.98 -31.41
N PRO A 227 9.38 16.52 -32.58
CA PRO A 227 8.51 15.35 -32.64
C PRO A 227 9.20 14.00 -32.39
N ASP A 228 10.48 13.88 -32.76
CA ASP A 228 11.16 12.58 -32.79
C ASP A 228 11.44 12.01 -31.39
N LYS A 229 11.64 12.88 -30.38
CA LYS A 229 11.94 12.44 -28.99
C LYS A 229 10.72 11.95 -28.22
N GLN A 230 9.57 12.62 -28.35
CA GLN A 230 8.37 12.21 -27.63
C GLN A 230 7.80 10.89 -28.13
N LEU A 231 8.06 10.51 -29.38
CA LEU A 231 7.56 9.25 -29.94
C LEU A 231 8.19 8.03 -29.24
N ASP A 232 9.52 8.00 -29.10
CA ASP A 232 10.24 6.86 -28.52
C ASP A 232 10.00 6.73 -27.01
N GLU A 233 9.95 7.84 -26.26
CA GLU A 233 9.56 7.80 -24.83
C GLU A 233 8.13 7.30 -24.61
N GLN A 234 7.19 7.65 -25.51
CA GLN A 234 5.80 7.20 -25.41
C GLN A 234 5.63 5.73 -25.82
N LEU A 235 6.45 5.22 -26.74
CA LEU A 235 6.44 3.82 -27.15
C LEU A 235 6.87 2.88 -26.02
N LEU A 236 7.86 3.27 -25.20
CA LEU A 236 8.33 2.44 -24.07
C LEU A 236 7.29 2.26 -22.95
N GLY A 237 6.30 3.14 -22.84
CA GLY A 237 5.22 3.05 -21.85
C GLY A 237 3.91 2.40 -22.37
N VAL A 238 3.90 1.89 -23.60
CA VAL A 238 2.77 1.13 -24.14
C VAL A 238 2.90 -0.34 -23.73
N ILE A 239 1.92 -0.85 -22.98
CA ILE A 239 1.84 -2.27 -22.62
C ILE A 239 0.85 -2.98 -23.56
N LEU A 240 1.37 -3.95 -24.32
CA LEU A 240 0.65 -4.78 -25.27
C LEU A 240 -0.18 -5.87 -24.56
N PHE A 241 -0.90 -6.70 -25.31
CA PHE A 241 -1.65 -7.80 -24.69
C PHE A 241 -0.71 -8.93 -24.26
N GLU A 242 0.28 -9.23 -25.10
CA GLU A 242 1.32 -10.23 -24.90
C GLU A 242 1.95 -10.12 -23.50
N ASP A 243 2.39 -8.91 -23.13
CA ASP A 243 3.05 -8.56 -21.87
C ASP A 243 2.25 -8.88 -20.60
N VAL A 244 0.91 -8.89 -20.68
CA VAL A 244 0.02 -9.25 -19.57
C VAL A 244 -0.58 -10.64 -19.70
N SER A 245 -0.64 -11.19 -20.92
CA SER A 245 -1.45 -12.36 -21.27
C SER A 245 -1.09 -13.66 -20.53
N GLU A 246 0.20 -13.87 -20.22
CA GLU A 246 0.69 -15.06 -19.51
C GLU A 246 0.41 -15.03 -18.00
N TYR A 247 0.10 -13.85 -17.46
CA TYR A 247 -0.07 -13.61 -16.02
C TYR A 247 -1.54 -13.58 -15.55
N LEU A 248 -2.50 -13.63 -16.49
CA LEU A 248 -3.94 -13.57 -16.21
C LEU A 248 -4.51 -14.89 -15.66
N PHE A 249 -5.38 -14.82 -14.64
CA PHE A 249 -6.06 -15.99 -14.09
C PHE A 249 -7.55 -15.76 -13.78
N SER A 250 -8.27 -16.84 -13.46
CA SER A 250 -9.72 -16.81 -13.20
C SER A 250 -10.01 -17.21 -11.76
N LEU A 251 -10.19 -16.23 -10.88
CA LEU A 251 -10.60 -16.44 -9.48
C LEU A 251 -12.08 -16.84 -9.37
N SER A 252 -12.40 -17.84 -8.55
CA SER A 252 -13.78 -18.33 -8.33
C SER A 252 -14.38 -17.96 -6.97
N SER A 253 -13.55 -17.80 -5.93
CA SER A 253 -14.00 -17.43 -4.58
C SER A 253 -14.26 -15.93 -4.45
N GLY A 254 -15.20 -15.53 -3.58
CA GLY A 254 -15.39 -14.12 -3.26
C GLY A 254 -14.24 -13.55 -2.44
N GLU A 255 -13.64 -14.42 -1.62
CA GLU A 255 -12.56 -14.17 -0.68
C GLU A 255 -11.24 -13.81 -1.38
N ALA A 256 -10.80 -14.58 -2.38
CA ALA A 256 -9.60 -14.23 -3.13
C ALA A 256 -9.82 -12.99 -4.02
N ARG A 257 -10.99 -12.89 -4.65
CA ARG A 257 -11.38 -11.73 -5.47
C ARG A 257 -11.37 -10.41 -4.69
N ILE A 258 -11.85 -10.39 -3.44
CA ILE A 258 -11.78 -9.19 -2.60
C ILE A 258 -10.37 -8.97 -2.00
N SER A 259 -9.62 -10.05 -1.73
CA SER A 259 -8.21 -9.97 -1.31
C SER A 259 -7.34 -9.29 -2.37
N LEU A 260 -7.54 -9.61 -3.66
CA LEU A 260 -6.90 -8.92 -4.79
C LEU A 260 -7.16 -7.41 -4.75
N LEU A 261 -8.41 -6.97 -4.55
CA LEU A 261 -8.75 -5.55 -4.46
C LEU A 261 -8.18 -4.86 -3.22
N PHE A 262 -8.23 -5.49 -2.05
CA PHE A 262 -7.64 -4.90 -0.84
C PHE A 262 -6.12 -4.76 -0.97
N HIS A 263 -5.45 -5.75 -1.57
CA HIS A 263 -4.03 -5.68 -1.86
C HIS A 263 -3.67 -4.64 -2.94
N PHE A 264 -4.48 -4.48 -3.98
CA PHE A 264 -4.36 -3.41 -4.98
C PHE A 264 -4.48 -2.01 -4.33
N ILE A 265 -5.48 -1.81 -3.45
CA ILE A 265 -5.65 -0.55 -2.72
C ILE A 265 -4.44 -0.29 -1.80
N ASP A 266 -3.96 -1.31 -1.09
CA ASP A 266 -2.76 -1.25 -0.26
C ASP A 266 -1.48 -0.91 -1.06
N PHE A 267 -1.35 -1.45 -2.28
CA PHE A 267 -0.19 -1.27 -3.16
C PHE A 267 -0.02 0.20 -3.59
N PHE A 268 -1.09 0.83 -4.08
CA PHE A 268 -1.09 2.25 -4.46
C PHE A 268 -1.26 3.21 -3.26
N GLY A 269 -1.02 2.73 -2.03
CA GLY A 269 -0.98 3.55 -0.81
C GLY A 269 -2.35 4.02 -0.29
N GLY A 270 -3.45 3.41 -0.75
CA GLY A 270 -4.80 3.70 -0.27
C GLY A 270 -5.00 3.25 1.18
N LYS A 271 -5.69 4.06 1.98
CA LYS A 271 -5.88 3.78 3.41
C LYS A 271 -7.17 2.98 3.63
N ILE A 272 -6.99 1.71 3.95
CA ILE A 272 -8.04 0.78 4.38
C ILE A 272 -7.88 0.41 5.87
N PRO A 273 -8.99 0.08 6.57
CA PRO A 273 -8.95 -0.58 7.88
C PRO A 273 -8.04 -1.82 7.94
N GLU A 274 -7.65 -2.22 9.16
CA GLU A 274 -6.85 -3.42 9.49
C GLU A 274 -7.56 -4.73 9.06
N TRP A 275 -7.49 -5.07 7.77
CA TRP A 275 -8.22 -6.18 7.12
C TRP A 275 -7.47 -7.54 7.16
N MET A 276 -6.17 -7.52 7.46
CA MET A 276 -5.34 -8.70 7.68
C MET A 276 -4.82 -8.76 9.11
N CYS A 277 -4.59 -9.98 9.62
CA CYS A 277 -3.82 -10.19 10.83
C CYS A 277 -2.32 -10.02 10.52
N THR A 278 -1.55 -9.43 11.42
CA THR A 278 -0.12 -9.18 11.21
C THR A 278 0.75 -10.45 11.23
N ASN A 279 0.14 -11.61 11.50
CA ASN A 279 0.71 -12.94 11.32
C ASN A 279 0.54 -13.53 9.91
N ASN A 280 -0.20 -12.87 9.01
CA ASN A 280 -0.46 -13.40 7.67
C ASN A 280 0.83 -13.44 6.82
N SER A 281 0.92 -14.37 5.85
CA SER A 281 1.99 -14.42 4.84
C SER A 281 2.06 -13.11 4.08
N SER A 282 0.93 -12.70 3.50
CA SER A 282 0.80 -11.49 2.68
C SER A 282 1.22 -10.22 3.43
N TRP A 283 0.94 -10.15 4.75
CA TRP A 283 1.42 -9.05 5.60
C TRP A 283 2.93 -9.14 5.83
N THR A 284 3.46 -10.33 6.16
CA THR A 284 4.89 -10.52 6.38
C THR A 284 5.70 -10.13 5.15
N GLU A 285 5.29 -10.59 3.96
CA GLU A 285 5.94 -10.23 2.71
C GLU A 285 5.74 -8.75 2.35
N LYS A 286 4.55 -8.17 2.55
CA LYS A 286 4.30 -6.72 2.40
C LYS A 286 5.23 -5.86 3.25
N ILE A 287 5.61 -6.33 4.44
CA ILE A 287 6.51 -5.62 5.35
C ILE A 287 8.00 -5.89 5.02
N LEU A 288 8.35 -7.07 4.52
CA LEU A 288 9.71 -7.36 4.02
C LEU A 288 10.02 -6.53 2.76
N SER A 289 9.10 -6.49 1.81
CA SER A 289 9.21 -5.82 0.50
C SER A 289 9.04 -4.29 0.56
N LEU A 290 9.15 -3.65 1.73
CA LEU A 290 9.11 -2.19 1.82
C LEU A 290 10.45 -1.58 1.39
N GLU A 291 10.39 -0.49 0.64
CA GLU A 291 11.54 0.37 0.32
C GLU A 291 11.52 1.71 1.09
N ALA A 292 10.35 2.12 1.58
CA ALA A 292 10.11 3.36 2.30
C ALA A 292 9.12 3.13 3.45
N VAL A 293 9.10 4.02 4.45
CA VAL A 293 8.10 3.96 5.54
C VAL A 293 6.72 4.35 5.02
N PRO A 294 5.70 3.47 5.09
CA PRO A 294 4.33 3.81 4.70
C PRO A 294 3.66 4.76 5.70
N ASP A 295 2.67 5.52 5.24
CA ASP A 295 1.86 6.46 6.04
C ASP A 295 1.40 5.90 7.39
N PHE A 296 0.91 4.65 7.44
CA PHE A 296 0.41 4.06 8.69
C PHE A 296 1.52 3.90 9.73
N LEU A 297 2.73 3.52 9.31
CA LEU A 297 3.89 3.31 10.17
C LEU A 297 4.56 4.64 10.54
N SER A 298 4.58 5.59 9.61
CA SER A 298 4.93 7.00 9.86
C SER A 298 4.09 7.57 11.02
N GLU A 299 2.77 7.39 11.03
CA GLU A 299 1.91 7.84 12.13
C GLU A 299 2.30 7.20 13.48
N LYS A 300 2.60 5.89 13.52
CA LYS A 300 3.01 5.20 14.76
C LYS A 300 4.37 5.68 15.26
N LEU A 301 5.36 5.78 14.37
CA LEU A 301 6.72 6.22 14.70
C LEU A 301 6.74 7.69 15.16
N ARG A 302 5.96 8.55 14.49
CA ARG A 302 5.76 9.94 14.89
C ARG A 302 5.07 10.04 16.26
N ARG A 303 4.01 9.27 16.51
CA ARG A 303 3.35 9.19 17.83
C ARG A 303 4.32 8.76 18.94
N VAL A 304 5.19 7.77 18.68
CA VAL A 304 6.26 7.39 19.62
C VAL A 304 7.24 8.56 19.83
N ASN A 305 7.74 9.17 18.76
CA ASN A 305 8.67 10.31 18.84
C ASN A 305 8.10 11.47 19.67
N ASP A 306 6.84 11.81 19.44
CA ASP A 306 6.06 12.79 20.20
C ASP A 306 6.05 12.50 21.71
N VAL A 307 5.91 11.23 22.12
CA VAL A 307 5.90 10.83 23.53
C VAL A 307 7.31 10.84 24.12
N LEU A 308 8.33 10.43 23.35
CA LEU A 308 9.73 10.42 23.77
C LEU A 308 10.36 11.82 23.88
N THR A 309 10.00 12.75 23.00
CA THR A 309 10.58 14.11 22.93
C THR A 309 9.94 15.06 23.94
N LYS A 310 8.66 14.90 24.29
CA LYS A 310 7.97 15.71 25.33
C LYS A 310 8.62 15.64 26.72
N THR A 311 9.59 14.76 26.94
CA THR A 311 10.36 14.64 28.19
C THR A 311 11.81 15.14 28.10
N GLN A 312 12.25 15.64 26.93
CA GLN A 312 13.64 16.05 26.66
C GLN A 312 13.73 17.55 26.31
N THR A 313 14.61 18.29 26.98
CA THR A 313 14.82 19.73 26.75
C THR A 313 15.71 20.07 25.55
N SER A 314 16.28 19.06 24.90
CA SER A 314 17.11 19.18 23.69
C SER A 314 16.52 18.34 22.56
N SER A 315 15.85 18.99 21.61
CA SER A 315 15.23 18.32 20.47
C SER A 315 16.24 17.97 19.38
N CYS A 316 16.74 16.73 19.37
CA CYS A 316 17.23 16.13 18.14
C CYS A 316 16.02 15.72 17.29
N GLY A 317 15.72 16.50 16.24
CA GLY A 317 14.51 16.39 15.43
C GLY A 317 14.48 15.20 14.45
N PHE A 318 15.15 14.10 14.76
CA PHE A 318 15.28 12.96 13.86
C PHE A 318 14.03 12.07 13.91
N SER A 319 13.29 12.02 12.81
CA SER A 319 12.45 10.87 12.48
C SER A 319 13.07 10.11 11.32
N LEU A 320 12.93 8.78 11.34
CA LEU A 320 13.31 7.89 10.26
C LEU A 320 12.52 8.18 8.96
N GLU A 321 11.39 8.88 9.07
CA GLU A 321 10.65 9.47 7.94
C GLU A 321 11.44 10.56 7.18
N VAL A 322 12.30 11.31 7.89
CA VAL A 322 13.10 12.40 7.30
C VAL A 322 14.32 11.84 6.58
N LEU A 323 14.97 10.84 7.17
CA LEU A 323 16.16 10.14 6.64
C LEU A 323 15.92 9.40 5.31
N LEU A 324 14.65 9.13 4.96
CA LEU A 324 14.29 8.34 3.77
C LEU A 324 13.72 9.16 2.60
N GLY A 325 13.52 10.48 2.77
CA GLY A 325 13.33 11.39 1.65
C GLY A 325 11.99 11.32 0.91
N ASN A 326 10.86 11.14 1.61
CA ASN A 326 9.50 11.03 1.01
C ASN A 326 8.94 12.33 0.34
N ALA A 327 9.79 13.26 -0.10
CA ALA A 327 9.40 14.58 -0.60
C ALA A 327 8.93 14.58 -2.07
N HIS A 328 9.71 13.95 -2.97
CA HIS A 328 9.42 13.93 -4.41
C HIS A 328 8.17 13.10 -4.75
N ASP A 329 7.87 12.08 -3.93
CA ASP A 329 6.68 11.22 -4.01
C ASP A 329 5.32 11.95 -3.84
N ALA A 330 5.29 13.29 -3.73
CA ALA A 330 4.07 14.05 -3.41
C ALA A 330 3.05 14.11 -4.57
N SER A 331 3.48 14.39 -5.82
CA SER A 331 2.53 14.49 -6.94
C SER A 331 1.98 13.12 -7.32
N ARG A 332 2.85 12.13 -7.56
CA ARG A 332 2.46 10.75 -7.88
C ARG A 332 1.38 10.21 -6.95
N ARG A 333 1.54 10.43 -5.63
CA ARG A 333 0.57 10.01 -4.62
C ARG A 333 -0.81 10.66 -4.78
N ILE A 334 -0.91 11.91 -5.23
CA ILE A 334 -2.20 12.56 -5.50
C ILE A 334 -2.89 11.90 -6.69
N ASP A 335 -2.15 11.64 -7.77
CA ASP A 335 -2.69 11.02 -8.98
C ASP A 335 -3.06 9.54 -8.75
N MET A 336 -2.28 8.82 -7.95
CA MET A 336 -2.63 7.49 -7.42
C MET A 336 -3.96 7.48 -6.64
N MET A 337 -4.29 8.54 -5.88
CA MET A 337 -5.60 8.62 -5.23
C MET A 337 -6.74 8.87 -6.22
N LYS A 338 -6.52 9.63 -7.30
CA LYS A 338 -7.50 9.77 -8.40
C LYS A 338 -7.77 8.43 -9.06
N PHE A 339 -6.70 7.71 -9.41
CA PHE A 339 -6.72 6.35 -9.99
C PHE A 339 -7.43 5.35 -9.08
N LEU A 340 -7.01 5.23 -7.81
CA LEU A 340 -7.66 4.36 -6.83
C LEU A 340 -9.14 4.69 -6.64
N ARG A 341 -9.50 5.97 -6.52
CA ARG A 341 -10.91 6.38 -6.40
C ARG A 341 -11.72 5.89 -7.59
N ASN A 342 -11.24 6.12 -8.82
CA ASN A 342 -11.91 5.67 -10.04
C ASN A 342 -12.05 4.13 -10.08
N ALA A 343 -10.96 3.41 -9.78
CA ALA A 343 -10.93 1.95 -9.77
C ALA A 343 -11.89 1.35 -8.74
N ILE A 344 -11.91 1.88 -7.51
CA ILE A 344 -12.80 1.40 -6.44
C ILE A 344 -14.27 1.70 -6.77
N LEU A 345 -14.59 2.87 -7.35
CA LEU A 345 -15.95 3.19 -7.81
C LEU A 345 -16.48 2.18 -8.83
N LEU A 346 -15.62 1.75 -9.76
CA LEU A 346 -15.95 0.71 -10.73
C LEU A 346 -16.09 -0.66 -10.04
N CYS A 347 -15.17 -1.03 -9.15
CA CYS A 347 -15.21 -2.31 -8.43
C CYS A 347 -16.39 -2.46 -7.45
N LEU A 348 -16.97 -1.37 -6.96
CA LEU A 348 -18.22 -1.39 -6.17
C LEU A 348 -19.43 -1.95 -6.95
N THR A 349 -19.36 -2.05 -8.28
CA THR A 349 -20.38 -2.77 -9.08
C THR A 349 -20.32 -4.28 -8.86
N ALA A 350 -19.13 -4.86 -8.70
CA ALA A 350 -18.92 -6.26 -8.38
C ALA A 350 -19.07 -6.55 -6.87
N PHE A 351 -18.79 -5.55 -6.01
CA PHE A 351 -18.84 -5.66 -4.55
C PHE A 351 -19.78 -4.62 -3.91
N PRO A 352 -21.09 -4.67 -4.18
CA PRO A 352 -22.05 -3.76 -3.58
C PRO A 352 -22.10 -3.92 -2.05
N ARG A 353 -22.29 -2.80 -1.33
CA ARG A 353 -22.38 -2.73 0.13
C ARG A 353 -21.11 -3.15 0.91
N ASN A 354 -19.94 -3.12 0.25
CA ASN A 354 -18.67 -3.38 0.92
C ASN A 354 -18.11 -2.12 1.59
N HIS A 355 -18.43 -1.96 2.88
CA HIS A 355 -18.05 -0.79 3.67
C HIS A 355 -16.54 -0.49 3.74
N ILE A 356 -15.67 -1.48 3.50
CA ILE A 356 -14.21 -1.30 3.47
C ILE A 356 -13.80 -0.58 2.18
N LEU A 357 -14.37 -0.98 1.04
CA LEU A 357 -14.20 -0.29 -0.24
C LEU A 357 -14.85 1.11 -0.21
N GLU A 358 -16.00 1.25 0.45
CA GLU A 358 -16.67 2.54 0.63
C GLU A 358 -15.90 3.50 1.54
N GLU A 359 -15.23 3.00 2.59
CA GLU A 359 -14.30 3.82 3.37
C GLU A 359 -13.08 4.19 2.52
N ALA A 360 -12.48 3.23 1.81
CA ALA A 360 -11.32 3.45 0.93
C ALA A 360 -11.57 4.54 -0.13
N VAL A 361 -12.67 4.46 -0.88
CA VAL A 361 -12.98 5.42 -1.95
C VAL A 361 -13.22 6.83 -1.43
N LEU A 362 -13.82 6.95 -0.23
CA LEU A 362 -13.99 8.23 0.45
C LEU A 362 -12.67 8.72 1.09
N VAL A 363 -11.70 7.84 1.41
CA VAL A 363 -10.34 8.27 1.79
C VAL A 363 -9.59 8.78 0.56
N ALA A 364 -9.62 8.05 -0.56
CA ALA A 364 -8.96 8.45 -1.79
C ALA A 364 -9.47 9.80 -2.32
N GLU A 365 -10.80 10.01 -2.37
CA GLU A 365 -11.40 11.31 -2.75
C GLU A 365 -10.97 12.46 -1.81
N ASP A 366 -10.97 12.24 -0.47
CA ASP A 366 -10.50 13.27 0.47
C ASP A 366 -9.00 13.56 0.27
N MET A 367 -8.15 12.53 0.16
CA MET A 367 -6.70 12.68 0.01
C MET A 367 -6.29 13.31 -1.33
N PHE A 368 -7.03 13.04 -2.40
CA PHE A 368 -6.92 13.73 -3.69
C PHE A 368 -7.30 15.22 -3.54
N LEU A 369 -8.50 15.52 -3.03
CA LEU A 369 -9.02 16.88 -2.95
C LEU A 369 -8.24 17.77 -1.95
N THR A 370 -7.63 17.21 -0.90
CA THR A 370 -6.77 17.96 0.02
C THR A 370 -5.30 18.02 -0.41
N LYS A 371 -4.93 17.40 -1.55
CA LYS A 371 -3.54 17.25 -2.01
C LYS A 371 -2.62 16.68 -0.93
N MET A 372 -3.04 15.58 -0.29
CA MET A 372 -2.36 14.91 0.83
C MET A 372 -2.17 15.73 2.13
N ASN A 373 -2.72 16.95 2.24
CA ASN A 373 -2.52 17.77 3.43
C ASN A 373 -3.41 17.32 4.61
N SER A 374 -2.82 17.28 5.82
CA SER A 374 -3.56 17.09 7.08
C SER A 374 -4.50 18.29 7.29
N CYS A 375 -5.80 18.05 7.19
CA CYS A 375 -6.71 19.07 6.70
C CYS A 375 -7.17 20.11 7.75
N SER A 376 -7.42 21.34 7.30
CA SER A 376 -8.09 22.42 8.06
C SER A 376 -9.38 22.91 7.38
N CYS A 377 -9.95 22.12 6.46
CA CYS A 377 -11.17 22.48 5.73
C CYS A 377 -12.44 22.24 6.57
N SER A 378 -13.34 23.22 6.60
CA SER A 378 -14.65 23.13 7.25
C SER A 378 -15.69 22.31 6.47
N VAL A 379 -15.42 22.01 5.21
CA VAL A 379 -16.25 21.18 4.34
C VAL A 379 -15.53 19.85 4.11
N THR A 380 -16.15 18.77 4.56
CA THR A 380 -15.80 17.37 4.26
C THR A 380 -15.78 17.18 2.73
N PRO A 381 -14.63 16.92 2.07
CA PRO A 381 -14.54 16.88 0.60
C PRO A 381 -15.41 15.79 -0.03
N CYS A 382 -15.31 14.54 0.46
CA CYS A 382 -16.04 13.38 -0.03
C CYS A 382 -17.58 13.43 0.19
N ARG A 383 -18.10 14.51 0.79
CA ARG A 383 -19.54 14.77 1.01
C ARG A 383 -20.36 14.72 -0.27
N GLY A 384 -19.78 15.10 -1.41
CA GLY A 384 -20.42 14.97 -2.72
C GLY A 384 -20.60 13.51 -3.12
N LEU A 385 -19.50 12.75 -3.09
CA LEU A 385 -19.42 11.36 -3.50
C LEU A 385 -20.27 10.43 -2.62
N ALA A 386 -20.17 10.55 -1.29
CA ALA A 386 -20.99 9.78 -0.34
C ALA A 386 -22.50 9.99 -0.56
N LYS A 387 -22.92 11.22 -0.93
CA LYS A 387 -24.32 11.53 -1.28
C LYS A 387 -24.70 11.13 -2.70
N GLY A 388 -23.75 10.75 -3.55
CA GLY A 388 -24.00 10.03 -4.79
C GLY A 388 -24.34 8.57 -4.49
N LEU A 389 -23.43 7.88 -3.80
CA LEU A 389 -23.59 6.47 -3.40
C LEU A 389 -24.90 6.25 -2.61
N LEU A 390 -25.19 7.07 -1.59
CA LEU A 390 -26.42 7.01 -0.80
C LEU A 390 -27.72 7.39 -1.55
N LYS A 391 -27.65 7.91 -2.78
CA LYS A 391 -28.85 8.05 -3.63
C LYS A 391 -29.16 6.75 -4.39
N ASN A 392 -28.11 6.04 -4.80
CA ASN A 392 -28.19 4.78 -5.53
C ASN A 392 -28.67 3.68 -4.59
N ASP A 393 -28.10 3.59 -3.37
CA ASP A 393 -28.61 2.73 -2.31
C ASP A 393 -28.89 3.52 -1.02
N ARG A 394 -30.17 3.63 -0.67
CA ARG A 394 -30.65 4.31 0.56
C ARG A 394 -30.75 3.37 1.76
N GLN A 395 -30.52 2.08 1.57
CA GLN A 395 -30.57 1.07 2.63
C GLN A 395 -29.18 0.72 3.15
N ASP A 396 -28.10 1.23 2.56
CA ASP A 396 -26.77 0.99 3.08
C ASP A 396 -26.53 1.75 4.40
N LEU A 397 -26.63 0.95 5.46
CA LEU A 397 -26.44 1.36 6.83
C LEU A 397 -24.96 1.62 7.17
N LEU A 398 -24.04 0.86 6.58
CA LEU A 398 -22.60 0.96 6.86
C LEU A 398 -21.98 2.17 6.16
N LEU A 399 -22.34 2.43 4.90
CA LEU A 399 -22.00 3.65 4.17
C LEU A 399 -22.45 4.91 4.92
N CYS A 400 -23.65 4.89 5.53
CA CYS A 400 -24.09 5.98 6.41
C CYS A 400 -23.15 6.15 7.62
N GLY A 401 -22.74 5.05 8.25
CA GLY A 401 -21.81 5.06 9.38
C GLY A 401 -20.40 5.56 9.02
N VAL A 402 -19.86 5.11 7.88
CA VAL A 402 -18.60 5.57 7.32
C VAL A 402 -18.68 7.07 7.01
N TYR A 403 -19.67 7.51 6.22
CA TYR A 403 -19.88 8.93 5.89
C TYR A 403 -20.01 9.81 7.15
N ALA A 404 -20.72 9.33 8.19
CA ALA A 404 -20.82 10.04 9.47
C ALA A 404 -19.48 10.14 10.21
N ARG A 405 -18.67 9.06 10.23
CA ARG A 405 -17.29 9.10 10.76
C ARG A 405 -16.43 10.12 10.02
N ARG A 406 -16.52 10.19 8.69
CA ARG A 406 -15.79 11.17 7.87
C ARG A 406 -16.22 12.60 8.16
N GLU A 407 -17.51 12.89 8.18
CA GLU A 407 -18.04 14.20 8.59
C GLU A 407 -17.51 14.62 9.98
N ALA A 408 -17.42 13.69 10.93
CA ALA A 408 -16.89 13.99 12.25
C ALA A 408 -15.39 14.29 12.28
N ILE A 409 -14.58 13.62 11.44
CA ILE A 409 -13.12 13.88 11.33
C ILE A 409 -12.83 15.31 10.85
N PHE A 410 -13.68 15.87 9.96
CA PHE A 410 -13.61 17.29 9.54
C PHE A 410 -14.38 18.23 10.50
N GLY A 411 -14.65 17.80 11.74
CA GLY A 411 -15.29 18.60 12.78
C GLY A 411 -16.79 18.87 12.59
N ASN A 412 -17.44 18.31 11.56
CA ASN A 412 -18.87 18.49 11.29
C ASN A 412 -19.75 17.58 12.19
N ILE A 413 -19.51 17.59 13.51
CA ILE A 413 -20.09 16.64 14.49
C ILE A 413 -21.62 16.64 14.44
N ASP A 414 -22.26 17.81 14.32
CA ASP A 414 -23.73 17.89 14.24
C ASP A 414 -24.30 17.37 12.91
N HIS A 415 -23.48 17.28 11.85
CA HIS A 415 -23.88 16.55 10.63
C HIS A 415 -23.74 15.04 10.82
N ALA A 416 -22.62 14.58 11.39
CA ALA A 416 -22.41 13.17 11.74
C ALA A 416 -23.54 12.64 12.64
N ARG A 417 -23.88 13.36 13.72
CA ARG A 417 -25.03 13.06 14.61
C ARG A 417 -26.32 12.83 13.85
N ARG A 418 -26.70 13.74 12.93
CA ARG A 418 -27.93 13.61 12.15
C ARG A 418 -27.92 12.40 11.21
N VAL A 419 -26.76 12.07 10.63
CA VAL A 419 -26.62 10.87 9.78
C VAL A 419 -26.73 9.60 10.61
N PHE A 420 -26.04 9.51 11.75
CA PHE A 420 -26.15 8.37 12.68
C PHE A 420 -27.56 8.23 13.28
N ASP A 421 -28.18 9.32 13.72
CA ASP A 421 -29.54 9.33 14.28
C ASP A 421 -30.56 8.81 13.23
N MET A 422 -30.43 9.25 11.98
CA MET A 422 -31.27 8.79 10.86
C MET A 422 -31.03 7.31 10.53
N ALA A 423 -29.76 6.89 10.47
CA ALA A 423 -29.35 5.52 10.20
C ALA A 423 -29.82 4.54 11.28
N LEU A 424 -29.62 4.85 12.56
CA LEU A 424 -30.08 4.01 13.67
C LEU A 424 -31.62 3.95 13.77
N SER A 425 -32.32 5.02 13.38
CA SER A 425 -33.78 5.06 13.41
C SER A 425 -34.44 4.25 12.29
N SER A 426 -33.74 3.89 11.21
CA SER A 426 -34.29 3.10 10.10
C SER A 426 -34.12 1.59 10.26
N ILE A 427 -33.24 1.12 11.15
CA ILE A 427 -32.84 -0.30 11.29
C ILE A 427 -34.04 -1.24 11.43
N GLU A 428 -35.06 -0.87 12.20
CA GLU A 428 -36.25 -1.72 12.44
C GLU A 428 -37.10 -1.96 11.17
N SER A 429 -36.88 -1.17 10.11
CA SER A 429 -37.54 -1.31 8.81
C SER A 429 -36.71 -2.07 7.75
N LEU A 430 -35.46 -2.40 8.05
CA LEU A 430 -34.55 -3.10 7.13
C LEU A 430 -34.66 -4.64 7.24
N PRO A 431 -34.29 -5.39 6.17
CA PRO A 431 -34.17 -6.84 6.22
C PRO A 431 -33.20 -7.34 7.32
N ALA A 432 -33.47 -8.53 7.86
CA ALA A 432 -32.72 -9.11 8.97
C ALA A 432 -31.19 -9.18 8.73
N ASP A 433 -30.76 -9.46 7.50
CA ASP A 433 -29.34 -9.52 7.14
C ASP A 433 -28.62 -8.16 7.30
N LEU A 434 -29.31 -7.05 7.05
CA LEU A 434 -28.78 -5.70 7.32
C LEU A 434 -28.84 -5.34 8.81
N GLN A 435 -29.84 -5.84 9.54
CA GLN A 435 -29.93 -5.65 11.00
C GLN A 435 -28.76 -6.31 11.74
N LEU A 436 -28.14 -7.37 11.18
CA LEU A 436 -26.92 -7.97 11.72
C LEU A 436 -25.77 -6.96 11.83
N ASN A 437 -25.71 -5.95 10.98
CA ASN A 437 -24.64 -4.94 10.97
C ASN A 437 -24.89 -3.78 11.95
N ALA A 438 -26.05 -3.73 12.63
CA ALA A 438 -26.38 -2.67 13.58
C ALA A 438 -25.30 -2.40 14.67
N PRO A 439 -24.65 -3.40 15.29
CA PRO A 439 -23.64 -3.15 16.34
C PRO A 439 -22.46 -2.28 15.89
N LEU A 440 -22.07 -2.33 14.61
CA LEU A 440 -21.02 -1.48 14.06
C LEU A 440 -21.40 0.01 14.15
N ILE A 441 -22.63 0.37 13.79
CA ILE A 441 -23.10 1.77 13.84
C ILE A 441 -23.20 2.28 15.28
N TYR A 442 -23.75 1.47 16.18
CA TYR A 442 -23.83 1.80 17.60
C TYR A 442 -22.44 2.02 18.21
N PHE A 443 -21.48 1.18 17.85
CA PHE A 443 -20.09 1.30 18.28
C PHE A 443 -19.43 2.56 17.72
N TRP A 444 -19.46 2.74 16.40
CA TRP A 444 -18.87 3.89 15.69
C TRP A 444 -19.45 5.24 16.16
N TYR A 445 -20.76 5.34 16.39
CA TYR A 445 -21.37 6.58 16.91
C TYR A 445 -20.90 6.87 18.34
N ALA A 446 -20.82 5.85 19.21
CA ALA A 446 -20.32 6.01 20.57
C ALA A 446 -18.83 6.41 20.61
N GLU A 447 -17.97 5.80 19.79
CA GLU A 447 -16.56 6.22 19.67
C GLU A 447 -16.43 7.64 19.09
N THR A 448 -17.26 8.01 18.11
CA THR A 448 -17.24 9.34 17.47
C THR A 448 -17.61 10.46 18.45
N GLU A 449 -18.61 10.27 19.32
CA GLU A 449 -18.95 11.23 20.38
C GLU A 449 -17.82 11.41 21.40
N LEU A 450 -17.15 10.31 21.78
CA LEU A 450 -16.09 10.34 22.79
C LEU A 450 -14.79 10.94 22.26
N SER A 451 -14.46 10.71 20.99
CA SER A 451 -13.21 11.18 20.37
C SER A 451 -13.18 12.69 20.18
N ASN A 452 -14.36 13.31 20.00
CA ASN A 452 -14.51 14.74 19.69
C ASN A 452 -14.82 15.61 20.92
N SER A 453 -14.37 15.20 22.12
CA SER A 453 -14.72 15.84 23.40
C SER A 453 -13.93 17.13 23.70
N SER A 454 -13.88 18.08 22.76
CA SER A 454 -13.10 19.34 22.86
C SER A 454 -13.70 20.42 23.78
N GLY A 455 -14.86 20.18 24.41
CA GLY A 455 -15.47 21.07 25.41
C GLY A 455 -16.61 20.45 26.20
N ASN A 456 -17.59 19.85 25.52
CA ASN A 456 -18.82 19.32 26.16
C ASN A 456 -18.69 17.85 26.64
N SER A 457 -17.57 17.47 27.27
CA SER A 457 -17.27 16.07 27.63
C SER A 457 -18.37 15.38 28.46
N SER A 458 -19.05 16.11 29.36
CA SER A 458 -20.18 15.59 30.15
C SER A 458 -21.43 15.28 29.32
N GLU A 459 -21.60 15.91 28.16
CA GLU A 459 -22.72 15.65 27.25
C GLU A 459 -22.38 14.50 26.28
N SER A 460 -21.19 14.53 25.66
CA SER A 460 -20.67 13.43 24.84
C SER A 460 -20.73 12.09 25.57
N LEU A 461 -20.33 12.08 26.86
CA LEU A 461 -20.42 10.92 27.74
C LEU A 461 -21.87 10.42 27.89
N LYS A 462 -22.83 11.31 28.13
CA LYS A 462 -24.26 10.95 28.29
C LYS A 462 -24.87 10.46 26.97
N ARG A 463 -24.44 11.02 25.84
CA ARG A 463 -24.81 10.57 24.48
C ARG A 463 -24.30 9.15 24.21
N ALA A 464 -23.02 8.89 24.44
CA ALA A 464 -22.42 7.55 24.28
C ALA A 464 -23.10 6.51 25.18
N ILE A 465 -23.33 6.81 26.46
CA ILE A 465 -24.05 5.91 27.39
C ILE A 465 -25.49 5.65 26.91
N HIS A 466 -26.20 6.66 26.39
CA HIS A 466 -27.54 6.48 25.82
C HIS A 466 -27.53 5.55 24.60
N ILE A 467 -26.67 5.83 23.61
CA ILE A 467 -26.51 5.04 22.37
C ILE A 467 -26.25 3.56 22.71
N LEU A 468 -25.26 3.29 23.57
CA LEU A 468 -24.92 1.95 24.01
C LEU A 468 -26.03 1.30 24.86
N SER A 469 -26.78 2.08 25.65
CA SER A 469 -27.92 1.54 26.41
C SER A 469 -29.08 1.07 25.53
N CYS A 470 -29.31 1.69 24.35
CA CYS A 470 -30.30 1.23 23.38
C CYS A 470 -29.90 -0.14 22.81
N LEU A 471 -28.67 -0.28 22.31
CA LEU A 471 -28.12 -1.57 21.86
C LEU A 471 -28.20 -2.63 22.95
N GLY A 472 -27.69 -2.34 24.15
CA GLY A 472 -27.68 -3.27 25.28
C GLY A 472 -29.09 -3.68 25.70
N SER A 473 -30.03 -2.74 25.79
CA SER A 473 -31.40 -3.03 26.26
C SER A 473 -32.32 -3.65 25.20
N GLY A 474 -31.97 -3.58 23.91
CA GLY A 474 -32.79 -4.08 22.80
C GLY A 474 -34.08 -3.28 22.59
N VAL A 475 -34.03 -1.97 22.85
CA VAL A 475 -35.13 -1.02 22.62
C VAL A 475 -34.85 -0.20 21.37
N SER A 476 -35.90 0.16 20.62
CA SER A 476 -35.81 0.96 19.40
C SER A 476 -34.97 2.23 19.59
N TYR A 477 -34.12 2.54 18.60
CA TYR A 477 -33.29 3.73 18.71
C TYR A 477 -34.15 4.99 18.72
N ASN A 478 -33.80 5.91 19.60
CA ASN A 478 -34.43 7.22 19.70
C ASN A 478 -33.30 8.26 19.89
N PRO A 479 -33.25 9.33 19.08
CA PRO A 479 -32.24 10.39 19.21
C PRO A 479 -32.13 10.95 20.62
N PHE A 480 -30.91 11.28 21.05
CA PHE A 480 -30.63 11.70 22.43
C PHE A 480 -31.38 12.99 22.82
N LYS A 481 -32.23 12.88 23.84
CA LYS A 481 -32.98 14.00 24.45
C LYS A 481 -32.68 14.17 25.94
N CYS A 482 -32.48 13.06 26.65
CA CYS A 482 -32.27 13.00 28.09
C CYS A 482 -31.28 11.87 28.43
N GLN A 483 -30.67 11.92 29.61
CA GLN A 483 -29.85 10.82 30.13
C GLN A 483 -30.72 9.56 30.35
N PRO A 484 -30.22 8.34 30.01
CA PRO A 484 -30.99 7.10 30.17
C PRO A 484 -31.33 6.82 31.63
N SER A 485 -32.48 6.18 31.85
CA SER A 485 -33.00 5.89 33.18
C SER A 485 -32.25 4.72 33.86
N SER A 486 -32.19 4.73 35.20
CA SER A 486 -31.62 3.61 35.98
C SER A 486 -32.11 2.21 35.56
N PRO A 487 -33.43 1.93 35.40
CA PRO A 487 -33.89 0.62 34.93
C PRO A 487 -33.52 0.32 33.47
N GLN A 488 -33.32 1.33 32.61
CA GLN A 488 -32.81 1.14 31.24
C GLN A 488 -31.33 0.75 31.25
N LEU A 489 -30.51 1.35 32.11
CA LEU A 489 -29.11 0.96 32.31
C LEU A 489 -29.01 -0.48 32.85
N LEU A 490 -29.79 -0.83 33.88
CA LEU A 490 -29.85 -2.20 34.42
C LEU A 490 -30.27 -3.22 33.35
N ARG A 491 -31.25 -2.89 32.50
CA ARG A 491 -31.64 -3.73 31.35
C ARG A 491 -30.51 -3.85 30.33
N ALA A 492 -29.75 -2.79 30.08
CA ALA A 492 -28.61 -2.82 29.16
C ALA A 492 -27.46 -3.72 29.67
N HIS A 493 -27.08 -3.64 30.95
CA HIS A 493 -26.11 -4.57 31.54
C HIS A 493 -26.54 -6.04 31.41
N GLN A 494 -27.83 -6.34 31.60
CA GLN A 494 -28.36 -7.69 31.44
C GLN A 494 -28.38 -8.15 29.97
N GLY A 495 -28.85 -7.28 29.05
CA GLY A 495 -28.97 -7.60 27.63
C GLY A 495 -27.64 -7.64 26.87
N PHE A 496 -26.60 -6.95 27.31
CA PHE A 496 -25.23 -7.20 26.84
C PHE A 496 -24.74 -8.58 27.31
N LYS A 497 -24.91 -8.93 28.59
CA LYS A 497 -24.50 -10.23 29.13
C LYS A 497 -25.21 -11.42 28.47
N GLU A 498 -26.46 -11.25 28.04
CA GLU A 498 -27.16 -12.27 27.24
C GLU A 498 -26.64 -12.35 25.79
N ARG A 499 -26.42 -11.21 25.11
CA ARG A 499 -25.87 -11.25 23.73
C ARG A 499 -24.48 -11.87 23.67
N ILE A 500 -23.61 -11.58 24.64
CA ILE A 500 -22.28 -12.21 24.78
C ILE A 500 -22.43 -13.73 25.00
N ARG A 501 -23.43 -14.17 25.78
CA ARG A 501 -23.73 -15.59 25.99
C ARG A 501 -24.14 -16.30 24.69
N MET A 502 -24.91 -15.65 23.82
CA MET A 502 -25.27 -16.21 22.50
C MET A 502 -24.03 -16.39 21.59
N LEU A 503 -23.15 -15.38 21.52
CA LEU A 503 -21.91 -15.42 20.72
C LEU A 503 -20.95 -16.54 21.11
N ARG A 504 -21.00 -17.02 22.36
CA ARG A 504 -20.09 -18.08 22.86
C ARG A 504 -20.06 -19.32 21.95
N THR A 505 -21.17 -19.67 21.30
CA THR A 505 -21.25 -20.88 20.44
C THR A 505 -20.68 -20.68 19.04
N THR A 506 -20.70 -19.47 18.48
CA THR A 506 -20.09 -19.15 17.19
C THR A 506 -18.59 -18.89 17.34
N TRP A 507 -18.20 -18.14 18.38
CA TRP A 507 -16.81 -17.84 18.69
C TRP A 507 -16.02 -19.09 19.09
N ALA A 508 -16.62 -20.05 19.80
CA ALA A 508 -15.99 -21.35 20.09
C ALA A 508 -15.74 -22.21 18.83
N ARG A 509 -16.51 -22.00 17.75
CA ARG A 509 -16.24 -22.61 16.42
C ARG A 509 -15.17 -21.83 15.64
N GLY A 510 -14.88 -20.60 16.05
CA GLY A 510 -14.00 -19.66 15.35
C GLY A 510 -14.71 -18.87 14.24
N ILE A 511 -16.05 -18.78 14.26
CA ILE A 511 -16.80 -17.90 13.36
C ILE A 511 -16.92 -16.55 14.08
N ILE A 512 -16.10 -15.60 13.66
CA ILE A 512 -15.98 -14.25 14.22
C ILE A 512 -16.17 -13.28 13.06
N ASN A 513 -16.99 -12.24 13.28
CA ASN A 513 -17.24 -11.19 12.30
C ASN A 513 -17.29 -9.82 12.99
N ASP A 514 -17.16 -8.77 12.20
CA ASP A 514 -16.87 -7.41 12.69
C ASP A 514 -18.04 -6.87 13.52
N SER A 515 -19.28 -7.26 13.20
CA SER A 515 -20.47 -6.99 14.03
C SER A 515 -20.38 -7.64 15.41
N SER A 516 -19.98 -8.93 15.51
CA SER A 516 -19.80 -9.60 16.80
C SER A 516 -18.68 -8.95 17.62
N THR A 517 -17.61 -8.51 16.96
CA THR A 517 -16.48 -7.80 17.60
C THR A 517 -16.91 -6.41 18.08
N ALA A 518 -17.59 -5.62 17.25
CA ALA A 518 -18.15 -4.32 17.61
C ALA A 518 -19.20 -4.42 18.74
N LEU A 519 -19.92 -5.53 18.85
CA LEU A 519 -20.80 -5.82 19.99
C LEU A 519 -20.03 -6.08 21.29
N ILE A 520 -18.89 -6.79 21.24
CA ILE A 520 -17.99 -6.93 22.41
C ILE A 520 -17.38 -5.57 22.77
N CYS A 521 -16.85 -4.81 21.81
CA CYS A 521 -16.29 -3.48 22.07
C CYS A 521 -17.35 -2.51 22.61
N SER A 522 -18.60 -2.55 22.10
CA SER A 522 -19.72 -1.79 22.64
C SER A 522 -20.06 -2.16 24.09
N ALA A 523 -20.02 -3.45 24.44
CA ALA A 523 -20.27 -3.91 25.81
C ALA A 523 -19.14 -3.50 26.76
N ALA A 524 -17.87 -3.64 26.32
CA ALA A 524 -16.71 -3.20 27.08
C ALA A 524 -16.72 -1.68 27.29
N LEU A 525 -17.02 -0.89 26.25
CA LEU A 525 -17.17 0.56 26.34
C LEU A 525 -18.31 0.95 27.29
N PHE A 526 -19.45 0.27 27.21
CA PHE A 526 -20.59 0.55 28.09
C PHE A 526 -20.22 0.34 29.57
N GLU A 527 -19.54 -0.75 29.91
CA GLU A 527 -19.03 -0.98 31.27
C GLU A 527 -17.94 0.06 31.63
N GLU A 528 -17.03 0.42 30.72
CA GLU A 528 -15.99 1.44 30.97
C GLU A 528 -16.59 2.79 31.40
N LEU A 529 -17.70 3.20 30.77
CA LEU A 529 -18.38 4.47 31.03
C LEU A 529 -19.36 4.43 32.23
N THR A 530 -19.72 3.26 32.75
CA THR A 530 -20.78 3.11 33.77
C THR A 530 -20.34 2.45 35.07
N THR A 531 -19.50 1.42 35.02
CA THR A 531 -18.98 0.66 36.17
C THR A 531 -17.47 0.82 36.34
N GLY A 532 -16.74 1.06 35.25
CA GLY A 532 -15.33 1.41 35.20
C GLY A 532 -14.48 0.45 34.36
N TRP A 533 -13.25 0.86 34.06
CA TRP A 533 -12.35 0.15 33.13
C TRP A 533 -12.03 -1.30 33.54
N VAL A 534 -12.12 -1.65 34.82
CA VAL A 534 -11.92 -3.02 35.30
C VAL A 534 -12.99 -3.96 34.76
N ALA A 535 -14.27 -3.55 34.77
CA ALA A 535 -15.37 -4.32 34.21
C ALA A 535 -15.31 -4.41 32.68
N ALA A 536 -14.83 -3.36 32.01
CA ALA A 536 -14.53 -3.39 30.57
C ALA A 536 -13.46 -4.44 30.23
N VAL A 537 -12.40 -4.50 31.03
CA VAL A 537 -11.34 -5.52 30.92
C VAL A 537 -11.87 -6.92 31.20
N GLU A 538 -12.74 -7.11 32.20
CA GLU A 538 -13.40 -8.40 32.48
C GLU A 538 -14.27 -8.90 31.31
N VAL A 539 -14.99 -8.00 30.62
CA VAL A 539 -15.76 -8.34 29.40
C VAL A 539 -14.84 -8.85 28.29
N LEU A 540 -13.67 -8.23 28.11
CA LEU A 540 -12.70 -8.59 27.08
C LEU A 540 -11.92 -9.86 27.44
N ASP A 541 -11.43 -9.99 28.68
CA ASP A 541 -10.80 -11.21 29.21
C ASP A 541 -11.76 -12.42 29.08
N HIS A 542 -13.07 -12.23 29.35
CA HIS A 542 -14.10 -13.24 29.09
C HIS A 542 -14.26 -13.51 27.58
N ALA A 543 -14.30 -12.49 26.72
CA ALA A 543 -14.46 -12.67 25.27
C ALA A 543 -13.31 -13.50 24.66
N PHE A 544 -12.05 -13.22 25.01
CA PHE A 544 -10.91 -14.04 24.60
C PHE A 544 -11.01 -15.49 25.12
N SER A 545 -11.56 -15.70 26.32
CA SER A 545 -11.78 -17.05 26.88
C SER A 545 -12.79 -17.89 26.09
N MET A 546 -13.62 -17.27 25.23
CA MET A 546 -14.55 -17.98 24.35
C MET A 546 -13.87 -18.60 23.12
N VAL A 547 -12.63 -18.21 22.80
CA VAL A 547 -11.93 -18.65 21.58
C VAL A 547 -10.72 -19.52 21.91
N LEU A 548 -10.55 -20.62 21.16
CA LEU A 548 -9.39 -21.52 21.23
C LEU A 548 -8.08 -20.76 20.92
N PRO A 549 -6.97 -20.99 21.65
CA PRO A 549 -5.73 -20.22 21.50
C PRO A 549 -5.18 -20.14 20.07
N GLU A 550 -5.17 -21.26 19.34
CA GLU A 550 -4.64 -21.38 17.97
C GLU A 550 -5.33 -20.43 16.99
N LYS A 551 -6.66 -20.27 17.11
CA LYS A 551 -7.45 -19.39 16.24
C LYS A 551 -7.29 -17.89 16.57
N ARG A 552 -6.65 -17.55 17.70
CA ARG A 552 -6.39 -16.13 18.05
C ARG A 552 -5.35 -15.52 17.11
N SER A 553 -4.26 -16.24 16.86
CA SER A 553 -3.15 -15.84 15.99
C SER A 553 -3.49 -15.72 14.49
N GLN A 554 -4.74 -15.98 14.07
CA GLN A 554 -5.14 -16.00 12.64
C GLN A 554 -6.25 -14.99 12.27
N SER A 555 -6.99 -14.44 13.24
CA SER A 555 -8.13 -13.54 12.97
C SER A 555 -7.76 -12.08 13.19
N HIS A 556 -7.90 -11.25 12.15
CA HIS A 556 -7.68 -9.81 12.26
C HIS A 556 -8.67 -9.17 13.26
N GLN A 557 -9.90 -9.69 13.37
CA GLN A 557 -10.87 -9.21 14.36
C GLN A 557 -10.41 -9.42 15.81
N LEU A 558 -9.67 -10.50 16.08
CA LEU A 558 -9.10 -10.77 17.40
C LEU A 558 -7.83 -9.96 17.68
N GLU A 559 -7.07 -9.60 16.65
CA GLU A 559 -5.98 -8.63 16.78
C GLU A 559 -6.53 -7.23 17.04
N PHE A 560 -7.53 -6.79 16.29
CA PHE A 560 -8.27 -5.55 16.53
C PHE A 560 -8.87 -5.49 17.95
N LEU A 561 -9.50 -6.57 18.42
CA LEU A 561 -10.04 -6.66 19.78
C LEU A 561 -8.93 -6.56 20.85
N PHE A 562 -7.74 -7.07 20.56
CA PHE A 562 -6.58 -7.00 21.44
C PHE A 562 -5.92 -5.61 21.43
N ASN A 563 -5.86 -4.96 20.27
CA ASN A 563 -5.48 -3.57 20.13
C ASN A 563 -6.49 -2.66 20.88
N TYR A 564 -7.79 -2.98 20.84
CA TYR A 564 -8.83 -2.29 21.61
C TYR A 564 -8.68 -2.46 23.13
N TYR A 565 -8.41 -3.68 23.59
CA TYR A 565 -8.07 -4.00 24.98
C TYR A 565 -6.89 -3.16 25.49
N LEU A 566 -5.82 -3.07 24.70
CA LEU A 566 -4.67 -2.25 25.05
C LEU A 566 -4.97 -0.74 25.02
N ARG A 567 -5.80 -0.25 24.09
CA ARG A 567 -6.25 1.17 24.07
C ARG A 567 -6.96 1.54 25.37
N ILE A 568 -7.83 0.67 25.92
CA ILE A 568 -8.46 0.88 27.24
C ILE A 568 -7.41 0.92 28.37
N LEU A 569 -6.49 -0.04 28.40
CA LEU A 569 -5.45 -0.07 29.42
C LEU A 569 -4.47 1.12 29.32
N GLN A 570 -4.16 1.59 28.10
CA GLN A 570 -3.38 2.81 27.86
C GLN A 570 -4.10 4.05 28.39
N LYS A 571 -5.40 4.19 28.12
CA LYS A 571 -6.24 5.31 28.61
C LYS A 571 -6.20 5.41 30.13
N HIS A 572 -6.14 4.28 30.83
CA HIS A 572 -6.13 4.19 32.30
C HIS A 572 -4.75 3.90 32.93
N HIS A 573 -3.65 4.11 32.19
CA HIS A 573 -2.27 3.80 32.61
C HIS A 573 -1.90 4.27 34.05
N LYS A 574 -2.43 5.40 34.50
CA LYS A 574 -2.17 5.95 35.85
C LYS A 574 -2.80 5.15 37.00
N GLN A 575 -3.77 4.28 36.70
CA GLN A 575 -4.49 3.45 37.67
C GLN A 575 -4.13 1.96 37.54
N THR A 576 -3.64 1.53 36.38
CA THR A 576 -3.26 0.14 36.11
C THR A 576 -1.90 -0.19 36.74
N ARG A 577 -1.72 -1.41 37.25
CA ARG A 577 -0.40 -1.91 37.66
C ARG A 577 0.47 -2.14 36.43
N LEU A 578 1.63 -1.49 36.36
CA LEU A 578 2.60 -1.61 35.26
C LEU A 578 2.95 -3.06 34.92
N SER A 579 3.04 -3.95 35.91
CA SER A 579 3.36 -5.36 35.67
C SER A 579 2.29 -6.03 34.80
N LYS A 580 1.00 -6.00 35.19
CA LYS A 580 -0.11 -6.54 34.37
C LYS A 580 -0.12 -5.93 32.96
N PHE A 581 0.20 -4.64 32.83
CA PHE A 581 0.26 -3.98 31.52
C PHE A 581 1.37 -4.56 30.63
N LEU A 582 2.60 -4.67 31.14
CA LEU A 582 3.73 -5.23 30.39
C LEU A 582 3.60 -6.75 30.17
N GLU A 583 2.97 -7.47 31.12
CA GLU A 583 2.59 -8.88 30.97
C GLU A 583 1.58 -9.04 29.81
N SER A 584 0.57 -8.16 29.74
CA SER A 584 -0.42 -8.15 28.65
C SER A 584 0.23 -7.85 27.29
N ILE A 585 1.11 -6.84 27.20
CA ILE A 585 1.83 -6.55 25.95
C ILE A 585 2.77 -7.70 25.56
N SER A 586 3.46 -8.32 26.52
CA SER A 586 4.33 -9.47 26.24
C SER A 586 3.55 -10.67 25.71
N LEU A 587 2.35 -10.94 26.27
CA LEU A 587 1.42 -11.93 25.74
C LEU A 587 0.94 -11.54 24.32
N GLY A 588 0.64 -10.27 24.10
CA GLY A 588 0.28 -9.72 22.78
C GLY A 588 1.35 -10.00 21.73
N LEU A 589 2.59 -9.59 21.98
CA LEU A 589 3.74 -9.77 21.07
C LEU A 589 4.16 -11.24 20.90
N GLN A 590 3.81 -12.12 21.85
CA GLN A 590 3.94 -13.56 21.65
C GLN A 590 2.93 -14.11 20.63
N ILE A 591 1.71 -13.56 20.59
CA ILE A 591 0.64 -13.94 19.66
C ILE A 591 0.78 -13.24 18.31
N TYR A 592 1.08 -11.94 18.27
CA TYR A 592 1.19 -11.07 17.08
C TYR A 592 2.56 -10.36 17.05
N PRO A 593 3.64 -11.00 16.54
CA PRO A 593 5.02 -10.50 16.66
C PRO A 593 5.39 -9.37 15.69
N SER A 594 4.51 -9.08 14.72
CA SER A 594 4.72 -8.09 13.65
C SER A 594 3.73 -6.91 13.76
N SER A 595 3.09 -6.75 14.92
CA SER A 595 2.01 -5.79 15.13
C SER A 595 2.52 -4.42 15.60
N PRO A 596 2.40 -3.35 14.79
CA PRO A 596 3.02 -2.05 15.11
C PRO A 596 2.33 -1.32 16.27
N GLU A 597 1.03 -1.52 16.48
CA GLU A 597 0.27 -1.08 17.66
C GLU A 597 0.91 -1.56 18.96
N LEU A 598 1.35 -2.83 18.98
CA LEU A 598 1.93 -3.45 20.16
C LEU A 598 3.32 -2.88 20.49
N PHE A 599 4.15 -2.60 19.48
CA PHE A 599 5.44 -1.94 19.70
C PHE A 599 5.29 -0.47 20.07
N THR A 600 4.33 0.25 19.48
CA THR A 600 3.94 1.60 19.91
C THR A 600 3.58 1.60 21.39
N ALA A 601 2.65 0.72 21.79
CA ALA A 601 2.19 0.62 23.17
C ALA A 601 3.28 0.17 24.14
N LEU A 602 4.19 -0.70 23.70
CA LEU A 602 5.38 -1.11 24.47
C LEU A 602 6.29 0.10 24.74
N VAL A 603 6.68 0.85 23.71
CA VAL A 603 7.65 1.95 23.83
C VAL A 603 7.06 3.12 24.62
N GLU A 604 5.81 3.53 24.35
CA GLU A 604 5.15 4.63 25.07
C GLU A 604 5.11 4.39 26.59
N ILE A 605 4.59 3.24 27.01
CA ILE A 605 4.38 2.94 28.44
C ILE A 605 5.69 2.56 29.12
N SER A 606 6.62 1.91 28.41
CA SER A 606 7.95 1.63 28.95
C SER A 606 8.78 2.90 29.13
N HIS A 607 8.63 3.91 28.26
CA HIS A 607 9.27 5.21 28.46
C HIS A 607 8.76 5.95 29.70
N LEU A 608 7.44 5.89 29.95
CA LEU A 608 6.82 6.55 31.11
C LEU A 608 7.15 5.89 32.46
N TYR A 609 7.43 4.59 32.48
CA TYR A 609 7.42 3.80 33.72
C TYR A 609 8.57 2.79 33.92
N THR A 610 9.49 2.62 32.97
CA THR A 610 10.61 1.67 33.08
C THR A 610 11.98 2.31 32.85
N VAL A 611 13.02 1.68 33.38
CA VAL A 611 14.41 2.05 33.07
C VAL A 611 14.71 1.64 31.62
N PRO A 612 15.34 2.49 30.78
CA PRO A 612 15.65 2.20 29.38
C PRO A 612 16.35 0.85 29.13
N THR A 613 17.20 0.39 30.06
CA THR A 613 17.86 -0.93 30.00
C THR A 613 16.86 -2.09 29.97
N LYS A 614 15.72 -1.98 30.66
CA LYS A 614 14.67 -3.01 30.64
C LYS A 614 13.94 -3.03 29.30
N LEU A 615 13.62 -1.88 28.72
CA LEU A 615 13.02 -1.81 27.38
C LEU A 615 13.96 -2.37 26.31
N ARG A 616 15.25 -1.98 26.35
CA ARG A 616 16.30 -2.56 25.48
C ARG A 616 16.35 -4.08 25.58
N SER A 617 16.39 -4.62 26.80
CA SER A 617 16.37 -6.08 27.03
C SER A 617 15.10 -6.76 26.50
N ILE A 618 13.92 -6.13 26.58
CA ILE A 618 12.66 -6.69 26.04
C ILE A 618 12.69 -6.70 24.51
N LEU A 619 13.17 -5.62 23.88
CA LEU A 619 13.30 -5.53 22.42
C LEU A 619 14.34 -6.52 21.89
N ASP A 620 15.51 -6.63 22.55
CA ASP A 620 16.54 -7.63 22.20
C ASP A 620 16.01 -9.08 22.32
N ASP A 621 15.21 -9.37 23.36
CA ASP A 621 14.54 -10.66 23.54
C ASP A 621 13.60 -10.98 22.37
N PHE A 622 12.80 -10.02 21.91
CA PHE A 622 11.91 -10.20 20.76
C PHE A 622 12.68 -10.32 19.44
N SER A 623 13.70 -9.47 19.20
CA SER A 623 14.60 -9.55 18.05
C SER A 623 15.24 -10.94 17.90
N ASN A 624 15.63 -11.55 19.01
CA ASN A 624 16.27 -12.86 19.02
C ASN A 624 15.26 -14.03 18.88
N LYS A 625 14.03 -13.90 19.42
CA LYS A 625 13.03 -14.98 19.45
C LYS A 625 12.14 -15.02 18.21
N LYS A 626 11.78 -13.86 17.67
CA LYS A 626 10.88 -13.68 16.52
C LYS A 626 11.31 -12.43 15.72
N PRO A 627 12.43 -12.50 14.98
CA PRO A 627 12.91 -11.37 14.19
C PRO A 627 11.89 -10.95 13.14
N SER A 628 11.54 -9.66 13.12
CA SER A 628 10.71 -9.03 12.09
C SER A 628 11.18 -7.59 11.86
N VAL A 629 10.95 -7.04 10.66
CA VAL A 629 11.31 -5.65 10.32
C VAL A 629 10.73 -4.66 11.33
N MET A 630 9.50 -4.91 11.82
CA MET A 630 8.84 -4.09 12.84
C MET A 630 9.64 -4.02 14.15
N VAL A 631 10.10 -5.16 14.69
CA VAL A 631 10.91 -5.16 15.93
C VAL A 631 12.14 -4.28 15.76
N TRP A 632 12.83 -4.40 14.62
CA TRP A 632 14.06 -3.65 14.35
C TRP A 632 13.81 -2.16 14.10
N LEU A 633 12.77 -1.77 13.36
CA LEU A 633 12.42 -0.36 13.15
C LEU A 633 12.03 0.33 14.47
N PHE A 634 11.27 -0.33 15.34
CA PHE A 634 10.94 0.22 16.67
C PHE A 634 12.14 0.22 17.63
N ALA A 635 13.07 -0.75 17.52
CA ALA A 635 14.30 -0.76 18.31
C ALA A 635 15.29 0.33 17.86
N VAL A 636 15.54 0.47 16.57
CA VAL A 636 16.42 1.50 16.00
C VAL A 636 15.85 2.89 16.27
N SER A 637 14.58 3.16 15.95
CA SER A 637 13.98 4.48 16.23
C SER A 637 14.00 4.84 17.72
N TYR A 638 13.79 3.87 18.62
CA TYR A 638 13.95 4.11 20.06
C TYR A 638 15.37 4.54 20.44
N GLU A 639 16.41 3.87 19.93
CA GLU A 639 17.80 4.25 20.21
C GLU A 639 18.17 5.60 19.59
N LEU A 640 17.72 5.90 18.36
CA LEU A 640 17.94 7.19 17.70
C LEU A 640 17.34 8.35 18.52
N ILE A 641 16.07 8.24 18.93
CA ILE A 641 15.36 9.30 19.68
C ILE A 641 15.86 9.42 21.14
N ARG A 642 16.58 8.41 21.65
CA ARG A 642 17.22 8.43 22.98
C ARG A 642 18.72 8.78 22.98
N GLY A 643 19.35 8.95 21.82
CA GLY A 643 20.80 9.14 21.75
C GLY A 643 21.59 7.90 22.17
N GLY A 644 21.23 6.73 21.64
CA GLY A 644 22.02 5.51 21.76
C GLY A 644 23.42 5.66 21.16
N SER A 645 24.40 4.89 21.66
CA SER A 645 25.75 4.92 21.09
C SER A 645 25.79 4.31 19.69
N GLN A 646 26.71 4.81 18.84
CA GLN A 646 26.96 4.26 17.50
C GLN A 646 27.10 2.73 17.54
N HIS A 647 28.00 2.18 18.37
CA HIS A 647 28.16 0.73 18.53
C HIS A 647 26.86 -0.04 18.84
N ARG A 648 25.89 0.56 19.56
CA ARG A 648 24.58 -0.06 19.80
C ARG A 648 23.70 -0.02 18.55
N ILE A 649 23.69 1.08 17.80
CA ILE A 649 22.86 1.24 16.60
C ILE A 649 23.39 0.36 15.46
N HIS A 650 24.71 0.39 15.20
CA HIS A 650 25.37 -0.52 14.25
C HIS A 650 25.12 -1.99 14.67
N GLY A 651 25.25 -2.30 15.96
CA GLY A 651 24.96 -3.63 16.52
C GLY A 651 23.48 -4.04 16.48
N LEU A 652 22.53 -3.14 16.19
CA LEU A 652 21.15 -3.48 15.85
C LEU A 652 21.03 -3.78 14.35
N PHE A 653 21.57 -2.92 13.48
CA PHE A 653 21.54 -3.12 12.03
C PHE A 653 22.25 -4.41 11.61
N GLU A 654 23.48 -4.63 12.06
CA GLU A 654 24.24 -5.85 11.73
C GLU A 654 23.54 -7.12 12.24
N ARG A 655 22.90 -7.09 13.42
CA ARG A 655 22.10 -8.22 13.93
C ARG A 655 20.81 -8.45 13.15
N ALA A 656 20.20 -7.41 12.60
CA ALA A 656 19.05 -7.54 11.71
C ALA A 656 19.46 -8.16 10.37
N LEU A 657 20.52 -7.63 9.76
CA LEU A 657 20.99 -7.99 8.41
C LEU A 657 21.78 -9.31 8.39
N SER A 658 22.24 -9.80 9.55
CA SER A 658 22.71 -11.18 9.75
C SER A 658 21.60 -12.25 9.67
N ASN A 659 20.32 -11.87 9.57
CA ASN A 659 19.22 -12.82 9.44
C ASN A 659 18.84 -13.02 7.96
N ASP A 660 18.81 -14.28 7.51
CA ASP A 660 18.61 -14.63 6.09
C ASP A 660 17.33 -14.07 5.45
N ARG A 661 16.26 -13.82 6.24
CA ARG A 661 15.03 -13.21 5.73
C ARG A 661 15.15 -11.69 5.65
N LEU A 662 15.66 -11.07 6.70
CA LEU A 662 15.72 -9.62 6.84
C LEU A 662 16.80 -8.97 5.98
N ARG A 663 17.84 -9.72 5.57
CA ARG A 663 18.87 -9.22 4.65
C ARG A 663 18.33 -8.78 3.29
N HIS A 664 17.14 -9.24 2.90
CA HIS A 664 16.45 -8.87 1.66
C HIS A 664 15.51 -7.66 1.83
N SER A 665 15.41 -7.07 3.03
CA SER A 665 14.54 -5.92 3.28
C SER A 665 15.24 -4.61 2.90
N VAL A 666 14.89 -4.07 1.74
CA VAL A 666 15.39 -2.80 1.20
C VAL A 666 15.30 -1.67 2.23
N LEU A 667 14.16 -1.54 2.92
CA LEU A 667 13.95 -0.52 3.95
C LEU A 667 15.01 -0.56 5.05
N LEU A 668 15.43 -1.74 5.52
CA LEU A 668 16.47 -1.83 6.56
C LEU A 668 17.85 -1.35 6.06
N TRP A 669 18.20 -1.68 4.82
CA TRP A 669 19.44 -1.16 4.19
C TRP A 669 19.39 0.35 3.98
N ARG A 670 18.30 0.89 3.41
CA ARG A 670 18.13 2.35 3.20
C ARG A 670 18.15 3.11 4.53
N CYS A 671 17.60 2.54 5.60
CA CYS A 671 17.72 3.09 6.96
C CYS A 671 19.18 3.09 7.47
N TYR A 672 19.96 2.05 7.18
CA TYR A 672 21.34 1.97 7.64
C TYR A 672 22.27 2.93 6.87
N ILE A 673 22.12 3.01 5.54
CA ILE A 673 22.84 3.96 4.67
C ILE A 673 22.55 5.41 5.13
N ALA A 674 21.27 5.76 5.31
CA ALA A 674 20.91 7.10 5.77
C ALA A 674 21.42 7.39 7.20
N TYR A 675 21.44 6.40 8.09
CA TYR A 675 22.03 6.56 9.43
C TYR A 675 23.54 6.86 9.38
N GLU A 676 24.32 6.11 8.58
CA GLU A 676 25.77 6.32 8.48
C GLU A 676 26.11 7.71 7.90
N ILE A 677 25.29 8.23 6.98
CA ILE A 677 25.48 9.53 6.34
C ILE A 677 24.98 10.67 7.24
N ASP A 678 23.71 10.66 7.63
CA ASP A 678 23.05 11.81 8.26
C ASP A 678 23.32 11.93 9.77
N ILE A 679 23.68 10.83 10.44
CA ILE A 679 23.77 10.77 11.92
C ILE A 679 25.15 10.29 12.41
N ALA A 680 25.77 9.29 11.77
CA ALA A 680 27.15 8.92 12.09
C ALA A 680 28.19 9.82 11.39
N SER A 681 27.80 10.44 10.27
CA SER A 681 28.66 11.24 9.39
C SER A 681 29.92 10.49 8.94
N ASN A 682 29.77 9.20 8.66
CA ASN A 682 30.82 8.29 8.21
C ASN A 682 30.51 7.76 6.79
N PRO A 683 30.82 8.54 5.74
CA PRO A 683 30.36 8.23 4.40
C PRO A 683 31.17 7.11 3.72
N SER A 684 32.37 6.76 4.23
CA SER A 684 33.09 5.56 3.78
C SER A 684 32.44 4.28 4.32
N ALA A 685 31.99 4.25 5.57
CA ALA A 685 31.14 3.17 6.07
C ALA A 685 29.83 3.08 5.27
N ALA A 686 29.20 4.21 4.93
CA ALA A 686 28.02 4.23 4.08
C ALA A 686 28.27 3.64 2.67
N ARG A 687 29.43 3.89 2.04
CA ARG A 687 29.86 3.22 0.79
C ARG A 687 29.94 1.70 0.98
N ARG A 688 30.55 1.21 2.08
CA ARG A 688 30.62 -0.24 2.38
C ARG A 688 29.23 -0.86 2.62
N VAL A 689 28.33 -0.16 3.31
CA VAL A 689 26.95 -0.62 3.53
C VAL A 689 26.16 -0.62 2.22
N PHE A 690 26.35 0.35 1.33
CA PHE A 690 25.68 0.41 0.03
C PHE A 690 26.07 -0.76 -0.91
N PHE A 691 27.36 -1.06 -1.07
CA PHE A 691 27.78 -2.20 -1.90
C PHE A 691 27.26 -3.55 -1.36
N ARG A 692 27.21 -3.72 -0.03
CA ARG A 692 26.55 -4.87 0.62
C ARG A 692 25.04 -4.90 0.36
N ALA A 693 24.39 -3.74 0.32
CA ALA A 693 22.96 -3.60 0.12
C ALA A 693 22.54 -3.95 -1.33
N ILE A 694 23.20 -3.40 -2.35
CA ILE A 694 22.86 -3.70 -3.76
C ILE A 694 23.15 -5.16 -4.14
N HIS A 695 24.14 -5.81 -3.52
CA HIS A 695 24.33 -7.25 -3.67
C HIS A 695 23.23 -8.07 -2.96
N ALA A 696 22.64 -7.57 -1.87
CA ALA A 696 21.57 -8.25 -1.15
C ALA A 696 20.17 -8.01 -1.75
N CYS A 697 19.97 -6.84 -2.38
CA CYS A 697 18.70 -6.40 -2.98
C CYS A 697 18.87 -5.83 -4.40
N PRO A 698 19.45 -6.57 -5.36
CA PRO A 698 19.82 -6.03 -6.68
C PRO A 698 18.64 -5.52 -7.52
N TRP A 699 17.42 -6.03 -7.28
CA TRP A 699 16.21 -5.65 -8.00
C TRP A 699 15.61 -4.28 -7.59
N SER A 700 16.11 -3.65 -6.52
CA SER A 700 15.52 -2.40 -5.99
C SER A 700 16.16 -1.17 -6.62
N LYS A 701 15.63 -0.67 -7.74
CA LYS A 701 16.10 0.56 -8.40
C LYS A 701 16.18 1.75 -7.42
N LYS A 702 15.24 1.87 -6.47
CA LYS A 702 15.22 2.93 -5.44
C LYS A 702 16.39 2.80 -4.43
N LEU A 703 16.99 1.63 -4.27
CA LEU A 703 18.23 1.43 -3.52
C LEU A 703 19.46 1.85 -4.31
N TRP A 704 19.53 1.56 -5.61
CA TRP A 704 20.63 2.03 -6.48
C TRP A 704 20.68 3.56 -6.56
N LEU A 705 19.54 4.21 -6.81
CA LEU A 705 19.42 5.68 -6.87
C LEU A 705 19.80 6.37 -5.54
N ASP A 706 19.56 5.72 -4.39
CA ASP A 706 20.03 6.18 -3.08
C ASP A 706 21.57 6.33 -3.03
N GLY A 707 22.32 5.55 -3.82
CA GLY A 707 23.77 5.67 -3.97
C GLY A 707 24.19 6.97 -4.65
N PHE A 708 23.66 7.26 -5.84
CA PHE A 708 23.93 8.48 -6.59
C PHE A 708 23.56 9.75 -5.80
N LEU A 709 22.38 9.75 -5.16
CA LEU A 709 21.88 10.90 -4.43
C LEU A 709 22.64 11.17 -3.12
N LYS A 710 23.01 10.12 -2.37
CA LYS A 710 23.54 10.24 -1.00
C LYS A 710 25.05 10.06 -0.88
N LEU A 711 25.69 9.26 -1.74
CA LEU A 711 27.13 8.95 -1.66
C LEU A 711 28.02 9.78 -2.61
N LYS A 712 27.49 10.85 -3.22
CA LYS A 712 28.20 11.75 -4.15
C LYS A 712 29.47 12.44 -3.63
N SER A 713 29.77 12.30 -2.34
CA SER A 713 30.99 12.78 -1.68
C SER A 713 32.08 11.72 -1.56
N VAL A 714 31.82 10.46 -1.95
CA VAL A 714 32.76 9.32 -1.81
C VAL A 714 32.84 8.47 -3.08
N LEU A 715 31.72 8.26 -3.80
CA LEU A 715 31.76 7.60 -5.10
C LEU A 715 32.38 8.52 -6.16
N SER A 716 33.34 8.00 -6.92
CA SER A 716 33.92 8.65 -8.08
C SER A 716 32.95 8.68 -9.27
N ALA A 717 33.18 9.59 -10.22
CA ALA A 717 32.39 9.63 -11.46
C ALA A 717 32.56 8.37 -12.33
N LYS A 718 33.67 7.62 -12.16
CA LYS A 718 33.85 6.28 -12.74
C LYS A 718 32.88 5.29 -12.09
N GLU A 719 32.94 5.11 -10.77
CA GLU A 719 32.04 4.19 -10.05
C GLU A 719 30.55 4.51 -10.32
N MET A 720 30.17 5.78 -10.50
CA MET A 720 28.80 6.16 -10.87
C MET A 720 28.40 5.69 -12.28
N SER A 721 29.30 5.78 -13.26
CA SER A 721 29.09 5.29 -14.62
C SER A 721 29.03 3.76 -14.64
N ASP A 722 30.01 3.12 -14.00
CA ASP A 722 30.09 1.66 -13.87
C ASP A 722 28.83 1.11 -13.16
N LEU A 723 28.32 1.79 -12.12
CA LEU A 723 27.03 1.46 -11.48
C LEU A 723 25.85 1.60 -12.44
N GLN A 724 25.81 2.60 -13.33
CA GLN A 724 24.74 2.78 -14.31
C GLN A 724 24.77 1.68 -15.38
N GLU A 725 25.94 1.21 -15.79
CA GLU A 725 26.10 0.04 -16.65
C GLU A 725 25.61 -1.23 -15.95
N VAL A 726 26.02 -1.48 -14.71
CA VAL A 726 25.51 -2.63 -13.95
C VAL A 726 24.00 -2.56 -13.73
N MET A 727 23.39 -1.38 -13.57
CA MET A 727 21.93 -1.26 -13.52
C MET A 727 21.24 -1.77 -14.80
N ARG A 728 21.81 -1.49 -15.98
CA ARG A 728 21.32 -2.02 -17.27
C ARG A 728 21.55 -3.52 -17.39
N ASP A 729 22.73 -4.01 -17.01
CA ASP A 729 23.06 -5.45 -16.98
C ASP A 729 22.25 -6.27 -15.96
N LYS A 730 21.54 -5.61 -15.03
CA LYS A 730 20.57 -6.20 -14.11
C LYS A 730 19.11 -6.04 -14.57
N GLU A 731 18.88 -5.60 -15.80
CA GLU A 731 17.55 -5.43 -16.39
C GLU A 731 16.66 -4.49 -15.54
N LEU A 732 17.26 -3.48 -14.91
CA LEU A 732 16.51 -2.40 -14.25
C LEU A 732 16.05 -1.39 -15.30
N ASN A 733 14.80 -0.95 -15.23
CA ASN A 733 14.23 0.01 -16.17
C ASN A 733 14.86 1.40 -15.94
N VAL A 734 15.81 1.79 -16.78
CA VAL A 734 16.48 3.10 -16.79
C VAL A 734 15.89 3.97 -17.90
N ARG A 735 15.27 5.10 -17.53
CA ARG A 735 14.49 5.97 -18.42
C ARG A 735 15.26 7.19 -18.92
N THR A 736 16.29 7.63 -18.23
CA THR A 736 17.05 8.85 -18.55
C THR A 736 18.39 8.47 -19.18
N ASP A 737 18.65 8.94 -20.41
CA ASP A 737 20.00 8.89 -20.98
C ASP A 737 20.87 10.01 -20.38
N ILE A 738 22.12 9.69 -20.04
CA ILE A 738 23.08 10.62 -19.46
C ILE A 738 23.41 11.77 -20.42
N TYR A 739 23.37 11.52 -21.73
CA TYR A 739 23.59 12.54 -22.75
C TYR A 739 22.50 13.63 -22.77
N GLU A 740 21.28 13.35 -22.29
CA GLU A 740 20.25 14.39 -22.17
C GLU A 740 20.60 15.43 -21.11
N ILE A 741 21.20 15.00 -19.99
CA ILE A 741 21.61 15.87 -18.90
C ILE A 741 22.81 16.74 -19.33
N LEU A 742 23.75 16.17 -20.10
CA LEU A 742 24.87 16.91 -20.69
C LEU A 742 24.39 17.99 -21.67
N LEU A 743 23.43 17.65 -22.53
CA LEU A 743 22.85 18.60 -23.49
C LEU A 743 22.02 19.71 -22.81
N GLN A 744 21.55 19.52 -21.58
CA GLN A 744 20.93 20.60 -20.79
C GLN A 744 21.97 21.58 -20.23
N ASP A 745 23.20 21.13 -19.92
CA ASP A 745 24.29 22.01 -19.46
C ASP A 745 24.86 22.88 -20.59
N ASP A 746 25.03 22.32 -21.79
CA ASP A 746 25.47 23.05 -23.00
C ASP A 746 24.44 24.11 -23.47
N VAL A 747 23.22 24.09 -22.91
CA VAL A 747 22.12 25.03 -23.19
C VAL A 747 21.89 26.01 -22.01
N GLY A 748 22.92 26.20 -21.17
CA GLY A 748 22.95 27.25 -20.14
C GLY A 748 22.75 28.69 -20.68
N PRO A 749 22.29 29.63 -19.83
CA PRO A 749 21.61 30.88 -20.22
C PRO A 749 22.49 32.04 -20.74
#